data_AF-A0A7S2GGT5-F1
#
_entry.id   AF-A0A7S2GGT5-F1
#
_cell.length_a   1.000
_cell.length_b   1.000
_cell.length_c   1.000
_cell.angle_alpha   90.00
_cell.angle_beta   90.00
_cell.angle_gamma   90.00
#
_symmetry.space_group_name_H-M   'P 1'
#
loop_
_entity.id
_entity.type
_entity.pdbx_description
1 polymer ?
#
loop_
_entity_poly.entity_id
_entity_poly.type
_entity_poly.pdbx_seq_one_letter_code
_entity_poly.pdbx_strand_id
1 'polypeptide(L)'
;MAALVQDGFEACKAKMVAEGLSEAAIKAFEHSYKLLVGGSSGLIPESTITPCTDVPSLSDIKAGPGHTQNIDLLKECVVLKLNGGLGTSMGLDFAKSLLKVKGNDTFLDLTAKQVISMRKTFKQNVRFILMNSFSTSKDTMEYLSKYPEIVSDPNLEFVQNKVPKLTTDTFLPGEWAANPKCEWCPPGHGDLYAALEGSGTLDRLLEAGVKYMFVSNSDNLGATLDLDLLSYFAEKDYSFMIECAERTANDKKGGHLAIRTADGQLILRESAQCPDEDEGEFQDITKHRFFNTNNLWVRLDMLKKELDAKGGFIPLPMIKNSKTIDPKDDQSTKVLQLETAMGAAVECFANAGAVVIPRERFAPVKKCNDLLLLRSDAYVLTSDARLVLNPSMSAAPKMGLDSKKYKLVQALEDALQLGTPSLAQCTSLKVDGYVYFSRKVVLSGDVSVVNSSGEPKVMPPGTYKDCKVDLTGAPGLGALSPSKVVTTPYEGQKPGTSGLRKKTSVFMDGTYLHNFVQATFNVLKTAGTDLANQTLLIGGDGRYFNNEAIQIIIKIAVANGVTRIWVGEKGFLSTPAVSAIIREKGPSYMKAFGSFILTASHNPGGPDEDFGIKYNVENGGPATENITDAIFEVTKTIGSFELCPDFPVIDLNALGTTTVESSCGSKVVTVEVIDAVEDHVELLKKVFDFDGIKELLNRDDFSMVYDCLHGVQGPYACAVFLDELGQNDDMLINAIPKDDFNGHHADPNLTYATDLTAAMGLSNRGLPVETPQPPPSFGAAADGDADRNMICGSNFFVTPSDSLAIIADNASCIPFFKEQGGLKAVARSMPTSGAVDLVAKANNFALFETPTGWKYFGNLMDSKDLFGGTDFTPLICGEESFGTGSNHVREKDGMWAVLAWLQILADKNKDSSKPLVTVQQIVEAHWDKYGRNYYCRYDYEGVDKPSAVAMVDNMSAKSAALVGQTFGSYTIAVADIFEYVDPVDGSIAKNQGVRFLMEDGSRIIFRLSGTAGSGATVRMYLEKYEADKTKTKQNTADVMDELVQLALQLSELEAFTGCKSPTVIT
;
A
#
# COMPACT_ATOMS: atom_id res chain seq x y z
N MET A 1 -18.78 -0.72 -49.78
CA MET A 1 -17.45 -1.04 -49.21
C MET A 1 -16.66 0.24 -48.95
N ALA A 2 -16.29 1.05 -49.95
CA ALA A 2 -15.56 2.33 -49.75
C ALA A 2 -16.19 3.30 -48.70
N ALA A 3 -17.52 3.46 -48.69
CA ALA A 3 -18.21 4.27 -47.69
C ALA A 3 -18.09 3.70 -46.26
N LEU A 4 -18.31 2.38 -46.09
CA LEU A 4 -18.11 1.67 -44.81
C LEU A 4 -16.65 1.72 -44.30
N VAL A 5 -15.66 1.73 -45.21
CA VAL A 5 -14.24 1.90 -44.85
C VAL A 5 -13.98 3.29 -44.27
N GLN A 6 -14.54 4.32 -44.90
CA GLN A 6 -14.34 5.71 -44.51
C GLN A 6 -15.10 6.04 -43.22
N ASP A 7 -16.32 5.55 -43.07
CA ASP A 7 -17.13 5.73 -41.86
C ASP A 7 -16.49 5.05 -40.64
N GLY A 8 -15.88 3.86 -40.81
CA GLY A 8 -15.25 3.14 -39.69
C GLY A 8 -13.91 3.72 -39.23
N PHE A 9 -13.08 4.22 -40.15
CA PHE A 9 -11.85 4.92 -39.75
C PHE A 9 -12.15 6.25 -39.06
N GLU A 10 -13.11 7.04 -39.56
CA GLU A 10 -13.47 8.31 -38.92
C GLU A 10 -14.02 8.10 -37.50
N ALA A 11 -14.75 7.01 -37.24
CA ALA A 11 -15.16 6.63 -35.88
C ALA A 11 -13.95 6.30 -34.98
N CYS A 12 -12.98 5.53 -35.48
CA CYS A 12 -11.74 5.24 -34.74
C CYS A 12 -10.93 6.50 -34.47
N LYS A 13 -10.79 7.37 -35.47
CA LYS A 13 -10.08 8.65 -35.38
C LYS A 13 -10.74 9.58 -34.36
N ALA A 14 -12.07 9.72 -34.39
CA ALA A 14 -12.80 10.50 -33.41
C ALA A 14 -12.55 9.99 -31.98
N LYS A 15 -12.57 8.67 -31.79
CA LYS A 15 -12.26 8.03 -30.51
C LYS A 15 -10.81 8.27 -30.05
N MET A 16 -9.84 8.16 -30.96
CA MET A 16 -8.43 8.43 -30.69
C MET A 16 -8.15 9.91 -30.35
N VAL A 17 -8.82 10.85 -31.04
CA VAL A 17 -8.73 12.28 -30.75
C VAL A 17 -9.35 12.62 -29.40
N ALA A 18 -10.50 12.05 -29.06
CA ALA A 18 -11.14 12.24 -27.77
C ALA A 18 -10.25 11.75 -26.60
N GLU A 19 -9.41 10.74 -26.86
CA GLU A 19 -8.44 10.19 -25.92
C GLU A 19 -7.11 10.97 -25.90
N GLY A 20 -6.96 12.02 -26.73
CA GLY A 20 -5.77 12.87 -26.75
C GLY A 20 -4.54 12.25 -27.45
N LEU A 21 -4.74 11.29 -28.35
CA LEU A 21 -3.63 10.65 -29.08
C LEU A 21 -3.04 11.58 -30.16
N SER A 22 -1.73 11.49 -30.36
CA SER A 22 -1.01 12.34 -31.32
C SER A 22 -1.40 12.07 -32.77
N GLU A 23 -1.18 13.05 -33.65
CA GLU A 23 -1.42 12.91 -35.09
C GLU A 23 -0.56 11.79 -35.70
N ALA A 24 0.69 11.64 -35.24
CA ALA A 24 1.60 10.55 -35.64
C ALA A 24 0.99 9.17 -35.34
N ALA A 25 0.43 8.98 -34.14
CA ALA A 25 -0.24 7.74 -33.74
C ALA A 25 -1.48 7.45 -34.58
N ILE A 26 -2.30 8.48 -34.84
CA ILE A 26 -3.51 8.36 -35.66
C ILE A 26 -3.15 7.96 -37.09
N LYS A 27 -2.12 8.56 -37.70
CA LYS A 27 -1.67 8.21 -39.06
C LYS A 27 -1.06 6.81 -39.15
N ALA A 28 -0.29 6.40 -38.14
CA ALA A 28 0.24 5.03 -38.05
C ALA A 28 -0.90 4.00 -37.97
N PHE A 29 -1.94 4.28 -37.18
CA PHE A 29 -3.14 3.46 -37.12
C PHE A 29 -3.93 3.49 -38.43
N GLU A 30 -4.08 4.65 -39.06
CA GLU A 30 -4.75 4.82 -40.36
C GLU A 30 -4.11 3.92 -41.43
N HIS A 31 -2.79 3.86 -41.47
CA HIS A 31 -2.06 2.99 -42.38
C HIS A 31 -2.42 1.52 -42.14
N SER A 32 -2.37 1.06 -40.89
CA SER A 32 -2.72 -0.31 -40.51
C SER A 32 -4.19 -0.64 -40.83
N TYR A 33 -5.09 0.30 -40.55
CA TYR A 33 -6.51 0.17 -40.86
C TYR A 33 -6.76 0.07 -42.37
N LYS A 34 -6.09 0.89 -43.19
CA LYS A 34 -6.18 0.81 -44.65
C LYS A 34 -5.68 -0.54 -45.18
N LEU A 35 -4.61 -1.09 -44.62
CA LEU A 35 -4.11 -2.42 -44.97
C LEU A 35 -5.13 -3.51 -44.63
N LEU A 36 -5.74 -3.45 -43.43
CA LEU A 36 -6.79 -4.36 -42.99
C LEU A 36 -7.97 -4.37 -43.98
N VAL A 37 -8.51 -3.18 -44.28
CA VAL A 37 -9.73 -3.07 -45.09
C VAL A 37 -9.46 -3.27 -46.59
N GLY A 38 -8.24 -2.98 -47.05
CA GLY A 38 -7.77 -3.30 -48.40
C GLY A 38 -7.59 -4.80 -48.66
N GLY A 39 -7.78 -5.65 -47.65
CA GLY A 39 -7.64 -7.10 -47.77
C GLY A 39 -6.18 -7.57 -47.87
N SER A 40 -5.22 -6.72 -47.47
CA SER A 40 -3.82 -7.11 -47.42
C SER A 40 -3.66 -8.25 -46.42
N SER A 41 -3.10 -9.38 -46.88
CA SER A 41 -2.87 -10.53 -46.02
C SER A 41 -1.79 -10.25 -44.96
N GLY A 42 -0.91 -9.27 -45.22
CA GLY A 42 0.28 -9.00 -44.40
C GLY A 42 1.33 -10.12 -44.44
N LEU A 43 1.12 -11.13 -45.30
CA LEU A 43 1.98 -12.30 -45.42
C LEU A 43 3.16 -12.03 -46.37
N ILE A 44 4.30 -12.63 -46.08
CA ILE A 44 5.53 -12.58 -46.86
C ILE A 44 5.84 -14.02 -47.31
N PRO A 45 5.41 -14.42 -48.53
CA PRO A 45 5.64 -15.77 -49.04
C PRO A 45 7.13 -16.05 -49.24
N GLU A 46 7.55 -17.29 -49.03
CA GLU A 46 8.92 -17.76 -49.22
C GLU A 46 9.44 -17.46 -50.64
N SER A 47 8.56 -17.52 -51.64
CA SER A 47 8.90 -17.21 -53.04
C SER A 47 9.28 -15.74 -53.31
N THR A 48 8.98 -14.83 -52.37
CA THR A 48 9.25 -13.39 -52.49
C THR A 48 10.55 -12.95 -51.82
N ILE A 49 11.25 -13.91 -51.19
CA ILE A 49 12.46 -13.64 -50.40
C ILE A 49 13.58 -14.63 -50.74
N THR A 50 14.80 -14.26 -50.36
CA THR A 50 15.96 -15.14 -50.33
C THR A 50 16.60 -15.10 -48.94
N PRO A 51 17.26 -16.19 -48.49
CA PRO A 51 17.90 -16.22 -47.19
C PRO A 51 19.00 -15.16 -47.07
N CYS A 52 19.07 -14.48 -45.92
CA CYS A 52 20.17 -13.58 -45.60
C CYS A 52 21.39 -14.41 -45.17
N THR A 53 22.50 -14.34 -45.92
CA THR A 53 23.67 -15.22 -45.74
C THR A 53 24.91 -14.49 -45.24
N ASP A 54 25.11 -13.23 -45.65
CA ASP A 54 26.32 -12.44 -45.37
C ASP A 54 26.08 -11.39 -44.27
N VAL A 55 26.02 -11.83 -43.00
CA VAL A 55 25.89 -10.93 -41.84
C VAL A 55 27.18 -10.97 -41.00
N PRO A 56 27.88 -9.84 -40.78
CA PRO A 56 29.11 -9.82 -39.99
C PRO A 56 28.82 -10.15 -38.52
N SER A 57 29.71 -10.88 -37.86
CA SER A 57 29.60 -11.10 -36.42
C SER A 57 30.31 -10.02 -35.62
N LEU A 58 29.87 -9.78 -34.39
CA LEU A 58 30.53 -8.87 -33.45
C LEU A 58 32.00 -9.27 -33.22
N SER A 59 32.31 -10.57 -33.21
CA SER A 59 33.68 -11.06 -33.10
C SER A 59 34.53 -10.67 -34.31
N ASP A 60 33.97 -10.76 -35.52
CA ASP A 60 34.65 -10.37 -36.75
C ASP A 60 34.88 -8.86 -36.82
N ILE A 61 33.91 -8.07 -36.34
CA ILE A 61 34.02 -6.60 -36.24
C ILE A 61 35.17 -6.23 -35.31
N LYS A 62 35.25 -6.85 -34.12
CA LYS A 62 36.33 -6.61 -33.15
C LYS A 62 37.71 -7.00 -33.66
N ALA A 63 37.78 -8.06 -34.47
CA ALA A 63 39.02 -8.52 -35.09
C ALA A 63 39.36 -7.80 -36.42
N GLY A 64 38.44 -6.98 -36.92
CA GLY A 64 38.52 -6.37 -38.25
C GLY A 64 39.62 -5.31 -38.36
N PRO A 65 40.38 -5.27 -39.47
CA PRO A 65 41.42 -4.27 -39.67
C PRO A 65 40.80 -2.87 -39.79
N GLY A 66 41.20 -1.96 -38.90
CA GLY A 66 40.79 -0.56 -38.91
C GLY A 66 39.58 -0.20 -38.03
N HIS A 67 38.94 -1.16 -37.37
CA HIS A 67 37.89 -0.88 -36.38
C HIS A 67 38.51 -0.40 -35.07
N THR A 68 37.97 0.66 -34.47
CA THR A 68 38.41 1.13 -33.15
C THR A 68 37.24 1.75 -32.39
N GLN A 69 37.11 1.39 -31.12
CA GLN A 69 36.09 1.95 -30.23
C GLN A 69 36.20 3.48 -30.15
N ASN A 70 35.12 4.18 -30.47
CA ASN A 70 35.02 5.63 -30.37
C ASN A 70 34.11 6.04 -29.21
N ILE A 71 34.72 6.31 -28.05
CA ILE A 71 34.03 6.71 -26.81
C ILE A 71 33.23 8.01 -26.99
N ASP A 72 33.66 8.92 -27.87
CA ASP A 72 32.98 10.22 -28.05
C ASP A 72 31.57 10.05 -28.62
N LEU A 73 31.29 8.97 -29.35
CA LEU A 73 29.94 8.67 -29.85
C LEU A 73 28.90 8.48 -28.74
N LEU A 74 29.33 8.14 -27.51
CA LEU A 74 28.44 8.04 -26.36
C LEU A 74 27.76 9.38 -26.03
N LYS A 75 28.40 10.51 -26.35
CA LYS A 75 27.81 11.86 -26.19
C LYS A 75 26.68 12.12 -27.18
N GLU A 76 26.64 11.38 -28.28
CA GLU A 76 25.60 11.47 -29.31
C GLU A 76 24.64 10.28 -29.22
N CYS A 77 24.72 9.44 -28.18
CA CYS A 77 23.95 8.21 -28.05
C CYS A 77 22.94 8.28 -26.90
N VAL A 78 21.78 7.64 -27.08
CA VAL A 78 20.79 7.37 -26.04
C VAL A 78 20.46 5.88 -25.97
N VAL A 79 20.31 5.35 -24.76
CA VAL A 79 19.82 4.00 -24.50
C VAL A 79 18.32 4.08 -24.22
N LEU A 80 17.53 3.33 -24.98
CA LEU A 80 16.10 3.22 -24.80
C LEU A 80 15.72 1.79 -24.40
N LYS A 81 14.97 1.66 -23.30
CA LYS A 81 14.38 0.37 -22.89
C LYS A 81 12.87 0.38 -23.08
N LEU A 82 12.36 -0.63 -23.80
CA LEU A 82 10.92 -0.85 -23.95
C LEU A 82 10.37 -1.47 -22.67
N ASN A 83 9.48 -0.75 -21.99
CA ASN A 83 8.97 -1.09 -20.67
C ASN A 83 7.43 -1.02 -20.57
N GLY A 84 6.73 -1.18 -21.70
CA GLY A 84 5.27 -1.15 -21.74
C GLY A 84 4.56 -2.46 -21.33
N GLY A 85 5.29 -3.57 -21.16
CA GLY A 85 4.71 -4.89 -20.95
C GLY A 85 4.39 -5.25 -19.50
N LEU A 86 3.15 -5.66 -19.23
CA LEU A 86 2.63 -6.03 -17.90
C LEU A 86 2.91 -7.47 -17.46
N GLY A 87 3.63 -8.29 -18.23
CA GLY A 87 3.94 -9.66 -17.81
C GLY A 87 2.72 -10.58 -17.55
N THR A 88 1.52 -10.23 -18.03
CA THR A 88 0.23 -10.87 -17.70
C THR A 88 0.20 -12.39 -17.91
N SER A 89 0.92 -12.90 -18.92
CA SER A 89 1.05 -14.34 -19.16
C SER A 89 1.67 -15.12 -17.99
N MET A 90 2.47 -14.44 -17.14
CA MET A 90 3.10 -14.94 -15.93
C MET A 90 2.35 -14.51 -14.65
N GLY A 91 1.14 -13.93 -14.79
CA GLY A 91 0.29 -13.55 -13.65
C GLY A 91 0.66 -12.23 -12.97
N LEU A 92 1.42 -11.37 -13.63
CA LEU A 92 1.77 -10.04 -13.12
C LEU A 92 0.71 -9.01 -13.55
N ASP A 93 0.47 -8.03 -12.69
CA ASP A 93 -0.42 -6.88 -12.88
C ASP A 93 0.32 -5.53 -12.88
N PHE A 94 1.64 -5.55 -12.69
CA PHE A 94 2.55 -4.40 -12.73
C PHE A 94 3.60 -4.55 -13.85
N ALA A 95 4.42 -3.52 -14.06
CA ALA A 95 5.49 -3.53 -15.05
C ALA A 95 6.41 -4.75 -14.87
N LYS A 96 6.55 -5.57 -15.92
CA LYS A 96 7.36 -6.79 -15.86
C LYS A 96 8.81 -6.54 -15.45
N SER A 97 9.33 -5.34 -15.71
CA SER A 97 10.68 -4.95 -15.33
C SER A 97 10.90 -4.88 -13.81
N LEU A 98 9.84 -4.80 -13.02
CA LEU A 98 9.89 -4.80 -11.55
C LEU A 98 9.96 -6.23 -10.97
N LEU A 99 9.98 -7.25 -11.82
CA LEU A 99 10.15 -8.63 -11.37
C LEU A 99 11.59 -8.87 -10.89
N LYS A 100 11.75 -9.46 -9.70
CA LYS A 100 13.06 -9.84 -9.14
C LYS A 100 13.75 -10.90 -10.00
N VAL A 101 15.02 -10.68 -10.33
CA VAL A 101 15.82 -11.56 -11.20
C VAL A 101 17.02 -12.14 -10.48
N LYS A 102 17.79 -11.32 -9.74
CA LYS A 102 19.00 -11.80 -9.06
C LYS A 102 19.09 -11.21 -7.66
N GLY A 103 18.99 -12.08 -6.65
CA GLY A 103 18.83 -11.61 -5.27
C GLY A 103 17.60 -10.72 -5.16
N ASN A 104 17.77 -9.50 -4.65
CA ASN A 104 16.71 -8.50 -4.56
C ASN A 104 16.61 -7.58 -5.79
N ASP A 105 17.52 -7.72 -6.77
CA ASP A 105 17.54 -6.86 -7.96
C ASP A 105 16.51 -7.30 -8.99
N THR A 106 15.70 -6.35 -9.43
CA THR A 106 14.74 -6.47 -10.54
C THR A 106 15.40 -6.25 -11.90
N PHE A 107 14.67 -6.46 -13.00
CA PHE A 107 15.18 -6.08 -14.33
C PHE A 107 15.51 -4.58 -14.40
N LEU A 108 14.68 -3.76 -13.76
CA LEU A 108 14.84 -2.31 -13.75
C LEU A 108 16.03 -1.88 -12.89
N ASP A 109 16.26 -2.53 -11.74
CA ASP A 109 17.48 -2.33 -10.93
C ASP A 109 18.73 -2.62 -11.75
N LEU A 110 18.76 -3.77 -12.42
CA LEU A 110 19.91 -4.17 -13.21
C LEU A 110 20.13 -3.22 -14.39
N THR A 111 19.06 -2.77 -15.04
CA THR A 111 19.13 -1.75 -16.10
C THR A 111 19.72 -0.43 -15.58
N ALA A 112 19.21 0.08 -14.45
CA ALA A 112 19.73 1.31 -13.83
C ALA A 112 21.21 1.18 -13.47
N LYS A 113 21.59 0.08 -12.83
CA LYS A 113 22.99 -0.22 -12.46
C LYS A 113 23.90 -0.35 -13.68
N GLN A 114 23.43 -0.95 -14.78
CA GLN A 114 24.17 -1.01 -16.04
C GLN A 114 24.44 0.39 -16.61
N VAL A 115 23.43 1.27 -16.63
CA VAL A 115 23.60 2.66 -17.09
C VAL A 115 24.57 3.43 -16.20
N ILE A 116 24.42 3.35 -14.87
CA ILE A 116 25.32 4.00 -13.91
C ILE A 116 26.76 3.48 -14.09
N SER A 117 26.92 2.16 -14.24
CA SER A 117 28.22 1.53 -14.50
C SER A 117 28.86 2.05 -15.79
N MET A 118 28.08 2.17 -16.88
CA MET A 118 28.57 2.73 -18.14
C MET A 118 29.00 4.19 -17.99
N ARG A 119 28.18 5.02 -17.32
CA ARG A 119 28.49 6.44 -17.04
C ARG A 119 29.82 6.57 -16.30
N LYS A 120 30.01 5.75 -15.26
CA LYS A 120 31.25 5.71 -14.47
C LYS A 120 32.45 5.22 -15.27
N THR A 121 32.29 4.15 -16.03
CA THR A 121 33.37 3.48 -16.78
C THR A 121 33.90 4.39 -17.90
N PHE A 122 33.00 4.96 -18.69
CA PHE A 122 33.37 5.79 -19.84
C PHE A 122 33.53 7.27 -19.49
N LYS A 123 33.15 7.69 -18.28
CA LYS A 123 33.12 9.09 -17.84
C LYS A 123 32.33 9.98 -18.81
N GLN A 124 31.22 9.45 -19.32
CA GLN A 124 30.29 10.13 -20.21
C GLN A 124 28.89 10.07 -19.62
N ASN A 125 28.09 11.11 -19.83
CA ASN A 125 26.68 11.09 -19.46
C ASN A 125 25.86 10.31 -20.49
N VAL A 126 25.97 8.98 -20.47
CA VAL A 126 25.18 8.08 -21.33
C VAL A 126 23.70 8.32 -21.02
N ARG A 127 22.97 8.86 -21.99
CA ARG A 127 21.54 9.20 -21.83
C ARG A 127 20.70 7.93 -21.78
N PHE A 128 19.67 7.94 -20.96
CA PHE A 128 18.78 6.80 -20.77
C PHE A 128 17.31 7.24 -20.80
N ILE A 129 16.48 6.47 -21.51
CA ILE A 129 15.04 6.73 -21.64
C ILE A 129 14.27 5.40 -21.56
N LEU A 130 13.08 5.46 -20.96
CA LEU A 130 12.12 4.37 -20.90
C LEU A 130 10.91 4.68 -21.78
N MET A 131 10.51 3.71 -22.61
CA MET A 131 9.21 3.73 -23.26
C MET A 131 8.23 2.94 -22.39
N ASN A 132 7.50 3.64 -21.53
CA ASN A 132 6.48 3.07 -20.66
C ASN A 132 5.13 2.99 -21.38
N SER A 133 4.18 2.26 -20.82
CA SER A 133 2.77 2.31 -21.22
C SER A 133 1.94 3.03 -20.18
N PHE A 134 0.70 3.34 -20.54
CA PHE A 134 -0.31 3.87 -19.62
C PHE A 134 -0.58 2.94 -18.42
N SER A 135 -0.08 1.69 -18.45
CA SER A 135 -0.18 0.74 -17.34
C SER A 135 1.13 0.51 -16.59
N THR A 136 2.27 1.02 -17.07
CA THR A 136 3.59 0.78 -16.44
C THR A 136 4.33 2.04 -16.01
N SER A 137 3.87 3.24 -16.41
CA SER A 137 4.57 4.50 -16.13
C SER A 137 4.63 4.80 -14.62
N LYS A 138 3.49 4.84 -13.93
CA LYS A 138 3.41 5.24 -12.51
C LYS A 138 4.33 4.39 -11.63
N ASP A 139 4.15 3.08 -11.69
CA ASP A 139 4.89 2.06 -10.95
C ASP A 139 6.38 2.07 -11.29
N THR A 140 6.75 2.26 -12.56
CA THR A 140 8.16 2.37 -12.97
C THR A 140 8.82 3.62 -12.38
N MET A 141 8.17 4.77 -12.47
CA MET A 141 8.73 6.05 -12.02
C MET A 141 8.84 6.13 -10.50
N GLU A 142 7.81 5.64 -9.79
CA GLU A 142 7.84 5.52 -8.33
C GLU A 142 8.99 4.61 -7.87
N TYR A 143 9.17 3.47 -8.54
CA TYR A 143 10.25 2.53 -8.22
C TYR A 143 11.66 3.08 -8.47
N LEU A 144 11.85 3.89 -9.51
CA LEU A 144 13.15 4.48 -9.86
C LEU A 144 13.59 5.61 -8.93
N SER A 145 12.70 6.16 -8.10
CA SER A 145 13.02 7.23 -7.14
C SER A 145 14.22 6.91 -6.22
N LYS A 146 14.47 5.63 -5.95
CA LYS A 146 15.65 5.14 -5.20
C LYS A 146 16.98 5.28 -5.94
N TYR A 147 16.99 5.65 -7.22
CA TYR A 147 18.17 5.92 -8.04
C TYR A 147 18.22 7.40 -8.47
N PRO A 148 18.64 8.33 -7.57
CA PRO A 148 18.70 9.77 -7.86
C PRO A 148 19.45 10.11 -9.16
N GLU A 149 20.53 9.37 -9.47
CA GLU A 149 21.35 9.56 -10.67
C GLU A 149 20.61 9.26 -11.98
N ILE A 150 19.56 8.43 -11.93
CA ILE A 150 18.73 8.10 -13.09
C ILE A 150 17.54 9.05 -13.17
N VAL A 151 16.81 9.28 -12.08
CA VAL A 151 15.63 10.16 -12.08
C VAL A 151 15.97 11.63 -12.31
N SER A 152 17.23 12.03 -12.11
CA SER A 152 17.71 13.36 -12.50
C SER A 152 17.80 13.57 -14.02
N ASP A 153 17.71 12.52 -14.84
CA ASP A 153 17.72 12.64 -16.29
C ASP A 153 16.44 13.35 -16.77
N PRO A 154 16.56 14.45 -17.55
CA PRO A 154 15.39 15.15 -18.07
C PRO A 154 14.65 14.27 -19.09
N ASN A 155 13.32 14.20 -18.97
CA ASN A 155 12.46 13.40 -19.86
C ASN A 155 12.83 11.90 -19.88
N LEU A 156 13.09 11.34 -18.69
CA LEU A 156 13.45 9.92 -18.51
C LEU A 156 12.43 8.93 -19.12
N GLU A 157 11.17 9.32 -19.28
CA GLU A 157 10.16 8.49 -19.93
C GLU A 157 9.41 9.22 -21.05
N PHE A 158 8.89 8.44 -21.98
CA PHE A 158 7.70 8.79 -22.74
C PHE A 158 6.75 7.60 -22.77
N VAL A 159 5.47 7.89 -22.90
CA VAL A 159 4.41 6.87 -22.85
C VAL A 159 4.03 6.47 -24.28
N GLN A 160 4.01 5.17 -24.56
CA GLN A 160 3.53 4.63 -25.82
C GLN A 160 2.02 4.88 -26.01
N ASN A 161 1.59 4.87 -27.26
CA ASN A 161 0.20 5.06 -27.65
C ASN A 161 -0.65 3.81 -27.35
N LYS A 162 -1.96 3.99 -27.52
CA LYS A 162 -2.98 2.93 -27.54
C LYS A 162 -3.87 3.13 -28.76
N VAL A 163 -4.45 2.05 -29.28
CA VAL A 163 -5.36 2.07 -30.43
C VAL A 163 -6.65 1.32 -30.10
N PRO A 164 -7.79 1.70 -30.70
CA PRO A 164 -9.04 1.01 -30.45
C PRO A 164 -8.97 -0.43 -30.98
N LYS A 165 -9.52 -1.37 -30.22
CA LYS A 165 -9.80 -2.73 -30.73
C LYS A 165 -10.94 -2.62 -31.74
N LEU A 166 -10.89 -3.39 -32.82
CA LEU A 166 -11.89 -3.32 -33.89
C LEU A 166 -12.81 -4.53 -33.85
N THR A 167 -14.11 -4.37 -34.03
CA THR A 167 -15.03 -5.50 -34.19
C THR A 167 -14.65 -6.34 -35.43
N THR A 168 -14.76 -7.66 -35.34
CA THR A 168 -14.31 -8.55 -36.44
C THR A 168 -15.17 -8.49 -37.70
N ASP A 169 -16.42 -8.04 -37.58
CA ASP A 169 -17.44 -8.04 -38.62
C ASP A 169 -17.53 -6.71 -39.39
N THR A 170 -17.41 -5.59 -38.67
CA THR A 170 -17.64 -4.24 -39.17
C THR A 170 -16.40 -3.36 -39.16
N PHE A 171 -15.32 -3.78 -38.48
CA PHE A 171 -14.11 -2.99 -38.24
C PHE A 171 -14.36 -1.64 -37.56
N LEU A 172 -15.46 -1.51 -36.83
CA LEU A 172 -15.75 -0.36 -36.00
C LEU A 172 -15.01 -0.47 -34.65
N PRO A 173 -14.73 0.65 -33.96
CA PRO A 173 -14.14 0.57 -32.62
C PRO A 173 -15.09 -0.20 -31.70
N GLY A 174 -14.56 -1.23 -31.04
CA GLY A 174 -15.31 -2.04 -30.08
C GLY A 174 -15.73 -1.21 -28.87
N GLU A 175 -16.90 -1.53 -28.33
CA GLU A 175 -17.50 -0.90 -27.15
C GLU A 175 -17.68 -1.93 -26.04
N TRP A 176 -17.32 -1.55 -24.81
CA TRP A 176 -17.43 -2.38 -23.63
C TRP A 176 -17.76 -1.55 -22.39
N ALA A 177 -19.04 -1.23 -22.21
CA ALA A 177 -19.51 -0.36 -21.13
C ALA A 177 -19.13 -0.85 -19.71
N ALA A 178 -19.01 -2.17 -19.51
CA ALA A 178 -18.61 -2.74 -18.22
C ALA A 178 -17.17 -2.36 -17.83
N ASN A 179 -16.27 -2.17 -18.82
CA ASN A 179 -14.93 -1.67 -18.59
C ASN A 179 -14.37 -1.02 -19.86
N PRO A 180 -14.53 0.30 -20.04
CA PRO A 180 -14.09 1.00 -21.24
C PRO A 180 -12.58 0.88 -21.52
N LYS A 181 -11.75 0.57 -20.51
CA LYS A 181 -10.30 0.33 -20.73
C LYS A 181 -10.05 -0.88 -21.63
N CYS A 182 -10.95 -1.86 -21.64
CA CYS A 182 -10.87 -3.05 -22.50
C CYS A 182 -11.06 -2.73 -23.99
N GLU A 183 -11.55 -1.53 -24.33
CA GLU A 183 -11.74 -1.10 -25.73
C GLU A 183 -10.41 -0.74 -26.42
N TRP A 184 -9.32 -0.62 -25.65
CA TRP A 184 -8.01 -0.19 -26.12
C TRP A 184 -6.98 -1.32 -26.07
N CYS A 185 -5.98 -1.25 -26.95
CA CYS A 185 -4.82 -2.12 -26.92
C CYS A 185 -3.55 -1.36 -27.32
N PRO A 186 -2.36 -1.78 -26.86
CA PRO A 186 -1.11 -1.25 -27.39
C PRO A 186 -0.93 -1.69 -28.85
N PRO A 187 -0.49 -0.83 -29.77
CA PRO A 187 -0.30 -1.17 -31.19
C PRO A 187 1.03 -1.93 -31.47
N GLY A 188 1.48 -2.73 -30.51
CA GLY A 188 2.77 -3.44 -30.58
C GLY A 188 3.98 -2.53 -30.32
N HIS A 189 5.18 -3.12 -30.33
CA HIS A 189 6.41 -2.38 -30.07
C HIS A 189 6.86 -1.50 -31.25
N GLY A 190 6.30 -1.69 -32.46
CA GLY A 190 6.51 -0.79 -33.60
C GLY A 190 5.98 0.63 -33.37
N ASP A 191 5.13 0.82 -32.37
CA ASP A 191 4.67 2.13 -31.91
C ASP A 191 5.79 3.05 -31.44
N LEU A 192 6.98 2.51 -31.16
CA LEU A 192 8.18 3.25 -30.81
C LEU A 192 8.33 4.53 -31.65
N TYR A 193 8.21 4.44 -32.98
CA TYR A 193 8.46 5.58 -33.86
C TYR A 193 7.37 6.65 -33.76
N ALA A 194 6.10 6.25 -33.73
CA ALA A 194 4.98 7.17 -33.62
C ALA A 194 4.91 7.82 -32.23
N ALA A 195 5.22 7.08 -31.17
CA ALA A 195 5.31 7.61 -29.82
C ALA A 195 6.50 8.56 -29.64
N LEU A 196 7.65 8.28 -30.25
CA LEU A 196 8.82 9.14 -30.19
C LEU A 196 8.58 10.49 -30.89
N GLU A 197 7.94 10.47 -32.07
CA GLU A 197 7.51 11.67 -32.80
C GLU A 197 6.42 12.42 -32.03
N GLY A 198 5.32 11.73 -31.70
CA GLY A 198 4.13 12.34 -31.11
C GLY A 198 4.33 12.93 -29.70
N SER A 199 5.33 12.44 -28.95
CA SER A 199 5.70 12.98 -27.64
C SER A 199 6.67 14.17 -27.71
N GLY A 200 7.18 14.51 -28.91
CA GLY A 200 8.26 15.49 -29.11
C GLY A 200 9.63 15.02 -28.60
N THR A 201 9.77 13.73 -28.25
CA THR A 201 11.04 13.20 -27.71
C THR A 201 12.12 13.11 -28.78
N LEU A 202 11.75 12.78 -30.03
CA LEU A 202 12.70 12.76 -31.14
C LEU A 202 13.36 14.13 -31.34
N ASP A 203 12.55 15.19 -31.42
CA ASP A 203 13.04 16.56 -31.63
C ASP A 203 13.94 17.01 -30.47
N ARG A 204 13.52 16.79 -29.22
CA ARG A 204 14.34 17.12 -28.03
C ARG A 204 15.68 16.39 -28.03
N LEU A 205 15.71 15.12 -28.45
CA LEU A 205 16.95 14.34 -28.55
C LEU A 205 17.87 14.94 -29.62
N LEU A 206 17.35 15.26 -30.80
CA LEU A 206 18.11 15.87 -31.89
C LEU A 206 18.64 17.25 -31.50
N GLU A 207 17.82 18.09 -30.86
CA GLU A 207 18.22 19.41 -30.32
C GLU A 207 19.32 19.30 -29.27
N ALA A 208 19.30 18.22 -28.47
CA ALA A 208 20.34 17.91 -27.48
C ALA A 208 21.60 17.28 -28.09
N GLY A 209 21.70 17.20 -29.43
CA GLY A 209 22.84 16.64 -30.16
C GLY A 209 22.91 15.11 -30.17
N VAL A 210 21.80 14.42 -29.86
CA VAL A 210 21.74 12.96 -29.94
C VAL A 210 21.48 12.54 -31.37
N LYS A 211 22.31 11.63 -31.87
CA LYS A 211 22.28 11.11 -33.23
C LYS A 211 21.96 9.62 -33.30
N TYR A 212 22.34 8.87 -32.27
CA TYR A 212 22.25 7.41 -32.24
C TYR A 212 21.35 6.96 -31.09
N MET A 213 20.52 5.95 -31.33
CA MET A 213 19.69 5.33 -30.30
C MET A 213 19.87 3.82 -30.32
N PHE A 214 20.23 3.25 -29.17
CA PHE A 214 20.20 1.82 -28.92
C PHE A 214 18.88 1.47 -28.23
N VAL A 215 18.10 0.57 -28.81
CA VAL A 215 16.79 0.15 -28.29
C VAL A 215 16.82 -1.32 -27.95
N SER A 216 16.27 -1.70 -26.79
CA SER A 216 16.04 -3.12 -26.46
C SER A 216 14.88 -3.31 -25.48
N ASN A 217 14.39 -4.56 -25.35
CA ASN A 217 13.37 -4.89 -24.37
C ASN A 217 13.92 -4.84 -22.93
N SER A 218 13.10 -4.36 -21.97
CA SER A 218 13.42 -4.38 -20.54
C SER A 218 13.60 -5.79 -19.96
N ASP A 219 12.90 -6.79 -20.52
CA ASP A 219 13.00 -8.18 -20.09
C ASP A 219 14.19 -8.95 -20.71
N ASN A 220 15.04 -8.28 -21.51
CA ASN A 220 16.30 -8.81 -22.03
C ASN A 220 17.48 -8.10 -21.36
N LEU A 221 18.02 -8.68 -20.29
CA LEU A 221 19.18 -8.13 -19.56
C LEU A 221 20.52 -8.39 -20.23
N GLY A 222 20.55 -9.26 -21.24
CA GLY A 222 21.72 -9.43 -22.09
C GLY A 222 21.97 -8.21 -22.98
N ALA A 223 20.90 -7.48 -23.33
CA ALA A 223 20.97 -6.31 -24.19
C ALA A 223 21.49 -5.09 -23.42
N THR A 224 22.74 -4.76 -23.67
CA THR A 224 23.43 -3.58 -23.15
C THR A 224 24.09 -2.85 -24.30
N LEU A 225 24.22 -1.53 -24.17
CA LEU A 225 24.92 -0.72 -25.16
C LEU A 225 26.38 -1.17 -25.24
N ASP A 226 26.86 -1.42 -26.44
CA ASP A 226 28.23 -1.85 -26.72
C ASP A 226 28.93 -0.86 -27.63
N LEU A 227 30.16 -0.53 -27.26
CA LEU A 227 30.92 0.52 -27.92
C LEU A 227 31.46 0.09 -29.28
N ASP A 228 31.77 -1.20 -29.48
CA ASP A 228 32.18 -1.72 -30.78
C ASP A 228 31.00 -1.65 -31.76
N LEU A 229 29.80 -2.04 -31.32
CA LEU A 229 28.59 -1.94 -32.13
C LEU A 229 28.20 -0.50 -32.46
N LEU A 230 28.27 0.43 -31.49
CA LEU A 230 28.04 1.86 -31.75
C LEU A 230 29.04 2.42 -32.76
N SER A 231 30.33 2.08 -32.59
CA SER A 231 31.39 2.54 -33.48
C SER A 231 31.21 1.99 -34.89
N TYR A 232 30.89 0.69 -34.99
CA TYR A 232 30.61 0.04 -36.27
C TYR A 232 29.38 0.62 -36.97
N PHE A 233 28.29 0.87 -36.21
CA PHE A 233 27.08 1.50 -36.74
C PHE A 233 27.38 2.88 -37.33
N ALA A 234 28.22 3.68 -36.65
CA ALA A 234 28.67 4.97 -37.15
C ALA A 234 29.62 4.87 -38.35
N GLU A 235 30.60 3.95 -38.32
CA GLU A 235 31.58 3.71 -39.40
C GLU A 235 30.93 3.30 -40.72
N LYS A 236 29.87 2.47 -40.66
CA LYS A 236 29.12 2.02 -41.84
C LYS A 236 28.07 3.02 -42.32
N ASP A 237 27.91 4.13 -41.61
CA ASP A 237 26.92 5.16 -41.90
C ASP A 237 25.49 4.61 -41.96
N TYR A 238 25.21 3.53 -41.23
CA TYR A 238 23.89 2.88 -41.26
C TYR A 238 22.82 3.81 -40.68
N SER A 239 21.64 3.78 -41.29
CA SER A 239 20.44 4.46 -40.77
C SER A 239 19.72 3.60 -39.74
N PHE A 240 19.82 2.28 -39.89
CA PHE A 240 19.16 1.30 -39.04
C PHE A 240 19.97 0.01 -39.00
N MET A 241 20.12 -0.62 -37.84
CA MET A 241 20.84 -1.89 -37.72
C MET A 241 20.18 -2.81 -36.70
N ILE A 242 19.99 -4.08 -37.08
CA ILE A 242 19.45 -5.13 -36.20
C ILE A 242 20.59 -5.95 -35.61
N GLU A 243 20.62 -6.14 -34.30
CA GLU A 243 21.40 -7.23 -33.72
C GLU A 243 20.61 -8.54 -33.88
N CYS A 244 21.20 -9.54 -34.51
CA CYS A 244 20.60 -10.86 -34.68
C CYS A 244 21.44 -11.93 -33.96
N ALA A 245 20.82 -13.04 -33.61
CA ALA A 245 21.52 -14.20 -33.06
C ALA A 245 21.40 -15.38 -34.03
N GLU A 246 22.39 -16.27 -34.01
CA GLU A 246 22.27 -17.59 -34.65
C GLU A 246 21.04 -18.31 -34.08
N ARG A 247 20.20 -18.79 -34.99
CA ARG A 247 18.90 -19.39 -34.66
C ARG A 247 19.09 -20.80 -34.10
N THR A 248 18.31 -21.11 -33.07
CA THR A 248 18.30 -22.40 -32.39
C THR A 248 16.93 -23.05 -32.52
N ALA A 249 16.82 -24.34 -32.20
CA ALA A 249 15.54 -25.05 -32.20
C ALA A 249 14.49 -24.47 -31.23
N ASN A 250 14.90 -23.57 -30.32
CA ASN A 250 14.01 -22.86 -29.39
C ASN A 250 13.39 -21.60 -30.01
N ASP A 251 13.95 -21.09 -31.11
CA ASP A 251 13.56 -19.83 -31.77
C ASP A 251 12.42 -20.06 -32.78
N LYS A 252 11.30 -20.55 -32.27
CA LYS A 252 10.11 -20.91 -33.08
C LYS A 252 9.14 -19.76 -33.31
N LYS A 253 9.14 -18.75 -32.42
CA LYS A 253 8.22 -17.60 -32.44
C LYS A 253 9.02 -16.30 -32.38
N GLY A 254 8.74 -15.39 -33.31
CA GLY A 254 9.46 -14.13 -33.56
C GLY A 254 9.78 -14.01 -35.05
N GLY A 255 10.81 -13.24 -35.43
CA GLY A 255 11.14 -13.00 -36.84
C GLY A 255 12.57 -13.36 -37.21
N HIS A 256 12.75 -13.77 -38.47
CA HIS A 256 14.07 -13.98 -39.07
C HIS A 256 14.34 -12.94 -40.16
N LEU A 257 15.63 -12.68 -40.41
CA LEU A 257 16.06 -11.80 -41.48
C LEU A 257 15.96 -12.50 -42.85
N ALA A 258 15.63 -11.73 -43.89
CA ALA A 258 15.62 -12.18 -45.28
C ALA A 258 15.90 -11.01 -46.24
N ILE A 259 16.20 -11.33 -47.50
CA ILE A 259 16.38 -10.34 -48.57
C ILE A 259 15.18 -10.42 -49.52
N ARG A 260 14.47 -9.31 -49.72
CA ARG A 260 13.34 -9.24 -50.65
C ARG A 260 13.84 -9.31 -52.09
N THR A 261 13.25 -10.19 -52.90
CA THR A 261 13.72 -10.45 -54.27
C THR A 261 13.47 -9.29 -55.23
N ALA A 262 12.43 -8.48 -54.97
CA ALA A 262 12.00 -7.42 -55.87
C ALA A 262 12.97 -6.23 -55.94
N ASP A 263 13.64 -5.91 -54.82
CA ASP A 263 14.48 -4.71 -54.68
C ASP A 263 15.79 -4.95 -53.91
N GLY A 264 16.04 -6.17 -53.43
CA GLY A 264 17.24 -6.50 -52.66
C GLY A 264 17.26 -5.96 -51.24
N GLN A 265 16.13 -5.43 -50.74
CA GLN A 265 16.05 -4.82 -49.41
C GLN A 265 16.14 -5.89 -48.31
N LEU A 266 16.86 -5.58 -47.23
CA LEU A 266 16.83 -6.36 -46.00
C LEU A 266 15.47 -6.19 -45.31
N ILE A 267 14.78 -7.30 -45.05
CA ILE A 267 13.47 -7.31 -44.40
C ILE A 267 13.47 -8.25 -43.20
N LEU A 268 12.47 -8.05 -42.34
CA LEU A 268 12.17 -8.92 -41.22
C LEU A 268 10.85 -9.64 -41.50
N ARG A 269 10.86 -10.97 -41.48
CA ARG A 269 9.66 -11.80 -41.59
C ARG A 269 9.33 -12.38 -40.22
N GLU A 270 8.27 -11.86 -39.61
CA GLU A 270 7.71 -12.38 -38.35
C GLU A 270 6.89 -13.66 -38.57
N SER A 271 6.73 -14.48 -37.54
CA SER A 271 5.92 -15.70 -37.62
C SER A 271 4.47 -15.42 -38.03
N ALA A 272 3.91 -14.28 -37.62
CA ALA A 272 2.56 -13.86 -38.02
C ALA A 272 2.43 -13.45 -39.50
N GLN A 273 3.56 -13.26 -40.18
CA GLN A 273 3.65 -12.92 -41.60
C GLN A 273 4.01 -14.14 -42.45
N CYS A 274 4.19 -15.32 -41.85
CA CYS A 274 4.44 -16.56 -42.57
C CYS A 274 3.12 -17.17 -43.04
N PRO A 275 2.94 -17.44 -44.35
CA PRO A 275 1.85 -18.31 -44.80
C PRO A 275 1.94 -19.70 -44.16
N ASP A 276 0.79 -20.33 -43.90
CA ASP A 276 0.73 -21.67 -43.30
C ASP A 276 1.49 -22.72 -44.13
N GLU A 277 1.47 -22.58 -45.47
CA GLU A 277 2.18 -23.44 -46.42
C GLU A 277 3.72 -23.32 -46.34
N ASP A 278 4.23 -22.19 -45.86
CA ASP A 278 5.66 -21.89 -45.74
C ASP A 278 6.21 -22.17 -44.32
N GLU A 279 5.39 -22.65 -43.37
CA GLU A 279 5.80 -22.85 -41.97
C GLU A 279 7.00 -23.83 -41.84
N GLY A 280 7.07 -24.83 -42.72
CA GLY A 280 8.21 -25.75 -42.76
C GLY A 280 9.53 -25.05 -43.08
N GLU A 281 9.51 -24.16 -44.08
CA GLU A 281 10.67 -23.34 -44.48
C GLU A 281 10.97 -22.27 -43.43
N PHE A 282 9.93 -21.65 -42.85
CA PHE A 282 10.08 -20.67 -41.77
C PHE A 282 10.78 -21.27 -40.55
N GLN A 283 10.52 -22.53 -40.22
CA GLN A 283 11.14 -23.22 -39.07
C GLN A 283 12.49 -23.86 -39.42
N ASP A 284 12.94 -23.82 -40.69
CA ASP A 284 14.27 -24.29 -41.08
C ASP A 284 15.36 -23.30 -40.64
N ILE A 285 15.94 -23.60 -39.48
CA ILE A 285 17.03 -22.83 -38.88
C ILE A 285 18.34 -22.87 -39.68
N THR A 286 18.50 -23.82 -40.62
CA THR A 286 19.69 -23.92 -41.47
C THR A 286 19.59 -23.03 -42.71
N LYS A 287 18.36 -22.77 -43.16
CA LYS A 287 18.05 -21.85 -44.25
C LYS A 287 17.98 -20.41 -43.74
N HIS A 288 17.04 -20.15 -42.82
CA HIS A 288 16.82 -18.83 -42.23
C HIS A 288 17.50 -18.74 -40.87
N ARG A 289 18.82 -18.52 -40.94
CA ARG A 289 19.77 -18.67 -39.82
C ARG A 289 19.76 -17.54 -38.79
N PHE A 290 19.39 -16.32 -39.19
CA PHE A 290 19.56 -15.14 -38.35
C PHE A 290 18.23 -14.68 -37.75
N PHE A 291 18.14 -14.79 -36.42
CA PHE A 291 16.95 -14.48 -35.66
C PHE A 291 17.02 -13.09 -35.03
N ASN A 292 15.95 -12.30 -35.16
CA ASN A 292 15.87 -10.96 -34.61
C ASN A 292 15.87 -11.00 -33.07
N THR A 293 16.77 -10.25 -32.44
CA THR A 293 16.87 -10.18 -30.98
C THR A 293 15.98 -9.08 -30.39
N ASN A 294 15.42 -8.23 -31.26
CA ASN A 294 14.75 -6.98 -30.92
C ASN A 294 15.68 -5.96 -30.22
N ASN A 295 17.01 -6.11 -30.37
CA ASN A 295 17.97 -5.07 -30.06
C ASN A 295 18.28 -4.31 -31.36
N LEU A 296 18.05 -3.01 -31.37
CA LEU A 296 18.12 -2.17 -32.57
C LEU A 296 19.03 -0.97 -32.36
N TRP A 297 19.69 -0.55 -33.42
CA TRP A 297 20.37 0.73 -33.53
C TRP A 297 19.68 1.60 -34.56
N VAL A 298 19.35 2.84 -34.20
CA VAL A 298 18.60 3.76 -35.03
C VAL A 298 19.36 5.09 -35.12
N ARG A 299 19.49 5.63 -36.33
CA ARG A 299 20.03 6.96 -36.56
C ARG A 299 18.89 7.97 -36.54
N LEU A 300 18.84 8.82 -35.53
CA LEU A 300 17.68 9.66 -35.21
C LEU A 300 17.41 10.72 -36.28
N ASP A 301 18.45 11.29 -36.90
CA ASP A 301 18.30 12.29 -37.97
C ASP A 301 17.75 11.66 -39.26
N MET A 302 18.09 10.41 -39.56
CA MET A 302 17.52 9.67 -40.69
C MET A 302 16.11 9.18 -40.37
N LEU A 303 15.84 8.77 -39.14
CA LEU A 303 14.48 8.48 -38.68
C LEU A 303 13.57 9.70 -38.87
N LYS A 304 14.03 10.90 -38.47
CA LYS A 304 13.26 12.14 -38.64
C LYS A 304 12.95 12.42 -40.12
N LYS A 305 13.94 12.27 -41.00
CA LYS A 305 13.73 12.42 -42.46
C LYS A 305 12.70 11.45 -43.01
N GLU A 306 12.74 10.17 -42.60
CA GLU A 306 11.74 9.18 -43.03
C GLU A 306 10.35 9.50 -42.49
N LEU A 307 10.24 9.90 -41.22
CA LEU A 307 8.97 10.33 -40.63
C LEU A 307 8.39 11.54 -41.40
N ASP A 308 9.18 12.58 -41.63
CA ASP A 308 8.76 13.78 -42.36
C ASP A 308 8.32 13.44 -43.79
N ALA A 309 9.08 12.59 -44.50
CA ALA A 309 8.77 12.18 -45.87
C ALA A 309 7.48 11.35 -45.98
N LYS A 310 7.06 10.70 -44.88
CA LYS A 310 5.87 9.83 -44.83
C LYS A 310 4.72 10.44 -44.02
N GLY A 311 4.82 11.73 -43.64
CA GLY A 311 3.73 12.46 -42.99
C GLY A 311 3.62 12.22 -41.48
N GLY A 312 4.71 11.85 -40.81
CA GLY A 312 4.83 11.72 -39.36
C GLY A 312 4.74 10.28 -38.81
N PHE A 313 4.91 9.25 -39.65
CA PHE A 313 4.92 7.86 -39.21
C PHE A 313 5.77 6.96 -40.13
N ILE A 314 6.20 5.80 -39.63
CA ILE A 314 6.88 4.77 -40.43
C ILE A 314 5.84 3.74 -40.93
N PRO A 315 5.75 3.46 -42.23
CA PRO A 315 4.78 2.52 -42.80
C PRO A 315 5.18 1.06 -42.54
N LEU A 316 4.96 0.61 -41.30
CA LEU A 316 5.27 -0.75 -40.87
C LEU A 316 4.21 -1.75 -41.34
N PRO A 317 4.62 -3.00 -41.63
CA PRO A 317 3.68 -4.09 -41.87
C PRO A 317 2.72 -4.30 -40.69
N MET A 318 1.44 -4.45 -41.01
CA MET A 318 0.38 -4.73 -40.04
C MET A 318 0.40 -6.19 -39.61
N ILE A 319 0.37 -6.43 -38.29
CA ILE A 319 0.10 -7.71 -37.65
C ILE A 319 -1.35 -7.69 -37.15
N LYS A 320 -2.12 -8.72 -37.53
CA LYS A 320 -3.54 -8.86 -37.16
C LYS A 320 -3.72 -9.94 -36.10
N ASN A 321 -4.12 -9.54 -34.89
CA ASN A 321 -4.38 -10.45 -33.77
C ASN A 321 -5.88 -10.55 -33.45
N SER A 322 -6.45 -11.75 -33.50
CA SER A 322 -7.83 -11.99 -33.07
C SER A 322 -7.91 -12.25 -31.56
N LYS A 323 -8.80 -11.53 -30.88
CA LYS A 323 -9.02 -11.56 -29.43
C LYS A 323 -10.51 -11.40 -29.10
N THR A 324 -10.82 -11.42 -27.81
CA THR A 324 -12.09 -10.92 -27.25
C THR A 324 -11.86 -9.52 -26.67
N ILE A 325 -12.92 -8.71 -26.59
CA ILE A 325 -12.84 -7.32 -26.13
C ILE A 325 -12.39 -7.28 -24.67
N ASP A 326 -12.93 -8.16 -23.83
CA ASP A 326 -12.39 -8.46 -22.51
C ASP A 326 -11.56 -9.75 -22.57
N PRO A 327 -10.22 -9.67 -22.39
CA PRO A 327 -9.35 -10.85 -22.41
C PRO A 327 -9.61 -11.86 -21.29
N LYS A 328 -10.42 -11.51 -20.28
CA LYS A 328 -10.81 -12.39 -19.18
C LYS A 328 -12.15 -13.09 -19.43
N ASP A 329 -12.89 -12.66 -20.45
CA ASP A 329 -14.18 -13.24 -20.83
C ASP A 329 -14.14 -13.72 -22.29
N ASP A 330 -14.02 -15.04 -22.45
CA ASP A 330 -14.00 -15.71 -23.75
C ASP A 330 -15.33 -15.61 -24.52
N GLN A 331 -16.42 -15.19 -23.86
CA GLN A 331 -17.73 -14.96 -24.49
C GLN A 331 -17.91 -13.51 -24.94
N SER A 332 -17.04 -12.59 -24.51
CA SER A 332 -17.13 -11.18 -24.88
C SER A 332 -16.85 -10.95 -26.38
N THR A 333 -17.28 -9.80 -26.89
CA THR A 333 -17.25 -9.45 -28.33
C THR A 333 -15.91 -9.77 -28.96
N LYS A 334 -15.91 -10.50 -30.08
CA LYS A 334 -14.69 -10.78 -30.84
C LYS A 334 -14.18 -9.51 -31.50
N VAL A 335 -12.89 -9.26 -31.32
CA VAL A 335 -12.22 -8.07 -31.81
C VAL A 335 -10.88 -8.40 -32.46
N LEU A 336 -10.40 -7.48 -33.28
CA LEU A 336 -9.08 -7.45 -33.88
C LEU A 336 -8.23 -6.39 -33.17
N GLN A 337 -7.00 -6.76 -32.86
CA GLN A 337 -5.94 -5.86 -32.44
C GLN A 337 -4.97 -5.70 -33.60
N LEU A 338 -4.70 -4.46 -33.99
CA LEU A 338 -3.74 -4.13 -35.02
C LEU A 338 -2.44 -3.75 -34.34
N GLU A 339 -1.38 -4.51 -34.61
CA GLU A 339 -0.07 -4.33 -34.03
C GLU A 339 0.99 -4.17 -35.12
N THR A 340 2.15 -3.63 -34.74
CA THR A 340 3.33 -3.53 -35.60
C THR A 340 4.59 -3.92 -34.82
N ALA A 341 5.62 -4.34 -35.54
CA ALA A 341 6.90 -4.75 -34.97
C ALA A 341 8.00 -3.72 -35.30
N MET A 342 8.68 -3.19 -34.29
CA MET A 342 9.75 -2.19 -34.49
C MET A 342 10.86 -2.68 -35.43
N GLY A 343 11.26 -3.96 -35.35
CA GLY A 343 12.30 -4.51 -36.23
C GLY A 343 11.95 -4.46 -37.72
N ALA A 344 10.65 -4.39 -38.07
CA ALA A 344 10.22 -4.31 -39.46
C ALA A 344 10.61 -2.97 -40.11
N ALA A 345 10.94 -1.93 -39.33
CA ALA A 345 11.41 -0.65 -39.87
C ALA A 345 12.69 -0.78 -40.70
N VAL A 346 13.45 -1.87 -40.57
CA VAL A 346 14.64 -2.17 -41.37
C VAL A 346 14.39 -2.04 -42.88
N GLU A 347 13.18 -2.35 -43.35
CA GLU A 347 12.84 -2.24 -44.77
C GLU A 347 12.52 -0.81 -45.23
N CYS A 348 12.33 0.11 -44.29
CA CYS A 348 12.04 1.52 -44.56
C CYS A 348 13.31 2.37 -44.72
N PHE A 349 14.50 1.82 -44.43
CA PHE A 349 15.76 2.54 -44.51
C PHE A 349 16.66 2.00 -45.63
N ALA A 350 17.10 2.89 -46.52
CA ALA A 350 17.93 2.51 -47.67
C ALA A 350 19.32 1.95 -47.28
N ASN A 351 19.93 2.47 -46.19
CA ASN A 351 21.20 1.97 -45.65
C ASN A 351 20.97 1.24 -44.33
N ALA A 352 20.28 0.11 -44.39
CA ALA A 352 20.04 -0.75 -43.24
C ALA A 352 20.99 -1.96 -43.21
N GLY A 353 21.36 -2.40 -42.01
CA GLY A 353 22.27 -3.54 -41.82
C GLY A 353 21.85 -4.48 -40.69
N ALA A 354 22.61 -5.55 -40.51
CA ALA A 354 22.47 -6.45 -39.37
C ALA A 354 23.85 -6.90 -38.87
N VAL A 355 23.92 -7.34 -37.61
CA VAL A 355 25.14 -7.89 -36.99
C VAL A 355 24.79 -9.10 -36.14
N VAL A 356 25.55 -10.20 -36.30
CA VAL A 356 25.42 -11.39 -35.46
C VAL A 356 26.08 -11.15 -34.11
N ILE A 357 25.31 -11.22 -33.04
CA ILE A 357 25.78 -11.06 -31.65
C ILE A 357 25.90 -12.40 -30.92
N PRO A 358 26.77 -12.49 -29.89
CA PRO A 358 26.78 -13.63 -28.98
C PRO A 358 25.42 -13.80 -28.30
N ARG A 359 25.01 -15.05 -28.09
CA ARG A 359 23.70 -15.38 -27.52
C ARG A 359 23.48 -14.81 -26.12
N GLU A 360 24.54 -14.55 -25.36
CA GLU A 360 24.50 -13.89 -24.05
C GLU A 360 23.84 -12.50 -24.09
N ARG A 361 23.79 -11.85 -25.27
CA ARG A 361 23.08 -10.57 -25.47
C ARG A 361 21.59 -10.72 -25.76
N PHE A 362 21.10 -11.96 -25.79
CA PHE A 362 19.73 -12.31 -26.07
C PHE A 362 19.24 -13.36 -25.06
N ALA A 363 18.91 -12.88 -23.87
CA ALA A 363 18.37 -13.66 -22.76
C ALA A 363 16.99 -13.11 -22.32
N PRO A 364 15.97 -13.11 -23.19
CA PRO A 364 14.65 -12.65 -22.82
C PRO A 364 13.95 -13.65 -21.89
N VAL A 365 13.28 -13.16 -20.85
CA VAL A 365 12.43 -14.01 -19.98
C VAL A 365 11.02 -14.00 -20.50
N LYS A 366 10.47 -15.11 -21.02
CA LYS A 366 9.06 -15.18 -21.46
C LYS A 366 8.22 -16.11 -20.60
N LYS A 367 8.83 -17.06 -19.90
CA LYS A 367 8.18 -18.01 -19.00
C LYS A 367 8.95 -18.15 -17.68
N CYS A 368 8.32 -18.74 -16.67
CA CYS A 368 8.98 -19.09 -15.41
C CYS A 368 10.18 -20.04 -15.59
N ASN A 369 10.23 -20.81 -16.68
CA ASN A 369 11.41 -21.60 -17.06
C ASN A 369 12.67 -20.71 -17.19
N ASP A 370 12.55 -19.60 -17.91
CA ASP A 370 13.64 -18.68 -18.18
C ASP A 370 14.02 -17.91 -16.90
N LEU A 371 13.01 -17.57 -16.09
CA LEU A 371 13.21 -16.86 -14.83
C LEU A 371 13.96 -17.71 -13.80
N LEU A 372 13.58 -18.99 -13.61
CA LEU A 372 14.31 -19.92 -12.77
C LEU A 372 15.77 -20.04 -13.21
N LEU A 373 15.97 -20.13 -14.52
CA LEU A 373 17.30 -20.23 -15.11
C LEU A 373 18.17 -19.00 -14.79
N LEU A 374 17.65 -17.77 -14.98
CA LEU A 374 18.39 -16.54 -14.65
C LEU A 374 18.65 -16.37 -13.14
N ARG A 375 17.70 -16.82 -12.29
CA ARG A 375 17.84 -16.80 -10.83
C ARG A 375 18.91 -17.75 -10.34
N SER A 376 19.02 -18.94 -10.96
CA SER A 376 20.02 -19.95 -10.63
C SER A 376 21.45 -19.48 -10.90
N ASP A 377 22.43 -20.23 -10.41
CA ASP A 377 23.86 -20.01 -10.67
C ASP A 377 24.32 -20.41 -12.09
N ALA A 378 23.40 -20.84 -12.97
CA ALA A 378 23.68 -20.95 -14.39
C ALA A 378 23.94 -19.57 -15.03
N TYR A 379 23.37 -18.50 -14.46
CA TYR A 379 23.71 -17.13 -14.83
C TYR A 379 24.38 -16.41 -13.65
N VAL A 380 25.41 -15.64 -13.94
CA VAL A 380 26.17 -14.88 -12.95
C VAL A 380 26.12 -13.39 -13.27
N LEU A 381 26.14 -12.58 -12.22
CA LEU A 381 26.19 -11.12 -12.36
C LEU A 381 27.65 -10.69 -12.48
N THR A 382 27.95 -9.95 -13.54
CA THR A 382 29.24 -9.30 -13.75
C THR A 382 29.36 -8.01 -12.93
N SER A 383 30.57 -7.48 -12.79
CA SER A 383 30.82 -6.24 -12.02
C SER A 383 30.10 -5.01 -12.59
N ASP A 384 29.77 -5.03 -13.88
CA ASP A 384 29.00 -4.01 -14.60
C ASP A 384 27.50 -4.34 -14.67
N ALA A 385 27.02 -5.23 -13.79
CA ALA A 385 25.62 -5.60 -13.62
C ALA A 385 24.94 -6.26 -14.84
N ARG A 386 25.72 -6.86 -15.76
CA ARG A 386 25.19 -7.75 -16.82
C ARG A 386 25.01 -9.17 -16.29
N LEU A 387 23.90 -9.82 -16.66
CA LEU A 387 23.72 -11.25 -16.47
C LEU A 387 24.31 -12.00 -17.65
N VAL A 388 25.30 -12.84 -17.38
CA VAL A 388 25.97 -13.68 -18.38
C VAL A 388 25.86 -15.15 -17.99
N LEU A 389 25.94 -16.04 -18.98
CA LEU A 389 26.04 -17.47 -18.73
C LEU A 389 27.30 -17.72 -17.88
N ASN A 390 27.21 -18.61 -16.90
CA ASN A 390 28.33 -18.96 -16.05
C ASN A 390 29.50 -19.44 -16.92
N PRO A 391 30.72 -18.85 -16.81
CA PRO A 391 31.86 -19.21 -17.65
C PRO A 391 32.28 -20.68 -17.59
N SER A 392 31.87 -21.43 -16.56
CA SER A 392 32.09 -22.88 -16.48
C SER A 392 31.19 -23.70 -17.41
N MET A 393 30.21 -23.07 -18.08
CA MET A 393 29.21 -23.71 -18.92
C MET A 393 29.46 -23.42 -20.40
N SER A 394 29.32 -24.44 -21.23
CA SER A 394 29.37 -24.28 -22.69
C SER A 394 28.03 -23.86 -23.31
N ALA A 395 26.92 -24.14 -22.63
CA ALA A 395 25.57 -23.79 -23.06
C ALA A 395 24.61 -23.71 -21.86
N ALA A 396 23.51 -22.99 -22.02
CA ALA A 396 22.45 -22.93 -21.02
C ALA A 396 21.67 -24.27 -20.92
N PRO A 397 21.25 -24.70 -19.71
CA PRO A 397 20.43 -25.90 -19.52
C PRO A 397 19.08 -25.84 -20.27
N LYS A 398 18.60 -26.99 -20.74
CA LYS A 398 17.23 -27.12 -21.26
C LYS A 398 16.23 -27.20 -20.10
N MET A 399 15.28 -26.27 -20.05
CA MET A 399 14.31 -26.15 -18.95
C MET A 399 12.91 -26.63 -19.34
N GLY A 400 12.28 -27.44 -18.48
CA GLY A 400 10.93 -27.94 -18.66
C GLY A 400 10.16 -28.03 -17.35
N LEU A 401 9.55 -26.92 -16.91
CA LEU A 401 8.61 -26.93 -15.78
C LEU A 401 7.19 -27.26 -16.26
N ASP A 402 6.42 -27.96 -15.43
CA ASP A 402 5.01 -28.23 -15.68
C ASP A 402 4.24 -26.90 -15.85
N SER A 403 3.85 -26.62 -17.08
CA SER A 403 3.12 -25.40 -17.45
C SER A 403 1.76 -25.25 -16.77
N LYS A 404 1.16 -26.33 -16.24
CA LYS A 404 -0.10 -26.23 -15.49
C LYS A 404 0.14 -25.75 -14.06
N LYS A 405 1.35 -25.92 -13.53
CA LYS A 405 1.71 -25.61 -12.13
C LYS A 405 2.55 -24.35 -12.01
N TYR A 406 3.50 -24.14 -12.92
CA TYR A 406 4.48 -23.04 -12.84
C TYR A 406 4.32 -21.99 -13.94
N LYS A 407 3.10 -21.81 -14.49
CA LYS A 407 2.86 -20.72 -15.46
C LYS A 407 2.99 -19.35 -14.80
N LEU A 408 2.54 -19.22 -13.56
CA LEU A 408 2.48 -17.96 -12.82
C LEU A 408 3.76 -17.77 -11.99
N VAL A 409 4.21 -16.52 -11.84
CA VAL A 409 5.38 -16.16 -11.03
C VAL A 409 5.19 -16.61 -9.60
N GLN A 410 4.03 -16.36 -8.99
CA GLN A 410 3.79 -16.72 -7.60
C GLN A 410 4.04 -18.21 -7.32
N ALA A 411 3.59 -19.09 -8.21
CA ALA A 411 3.84 -20.53 -8.07
C ALA A 411 5.34 -20.89 -8.15
N LEU A 412 6.13 -20.12 -8.91
CA LEU A 412 7.58 -20.26 -8.91
C LEU A 412 8.20 -19.69 -7.61
N GLU A 413 7.71 -18.57 -7.10
CA GLU A 413 8.16 -18.02 -5.81
C GLU A 413 7.95 -19.03 -4.69
N ASP A 414 6.75 -19.63 -4.61
CA ASP A 414 6.44 -20.65 -3.61
C ASP A 414 7.37 -21.87 -3.74
N ALA A 415 7.76 -22.22 -4.97
CA ALA A 415 8.69 -23.32 -5.23
C ALA A 415 10.15 -23.02 -4.87
N LEU A 416 10.52 -21.75 -4.86
CA LEU A 416 11.88 -21.30 -4.57
C LEU A 416 12.02 -20.67 -3.18
N GLN A 417 10.95 -20.58 -2.39
CA GLN A 417 10.95 -19.99 -1.05
C GLN A 417 11.99 -20.65 -0.12
N LEU A 418 12.27 -21.95 -0.34
CA LEU A 418 13.24 -22.72 0.43
C LEU A 418 14.66 -22.68 -0.16
N GLY A 419 14.84 -22.14 -1.37
CA GLY A 419 16.11 -22.04 -2.06
C GLY A 419 16.01 -22.22 -3.58
N THR A 420 16.84 -21.50 -4.32
CA THR A 420 17.02 -21.75 -5.76
C THR A 420 18.02 -22.90 -5.96
N PRO A 421 17.70 -23.93 -6.77
CA PRO A 421 18.64 -25.01 -7.04
C PRO A 421 19.83 -24.51 -7.88
N SER A 422 20.99 -25.12 -7.66
CA SER A 422 22.17 -24.92 -8.50
C SER A 422 21.99 -25.68 -9.82
N LEU A 423 22.19 -24.96 -10.93
CA LEU A 423 22.10 -25.43 -12.31
C LEU A 423 23.42 -25.28 -13.07
N ALA A 424 24.49 -24.80 -12.43
CA ALA A 424 25.80 -24.58 -13.08
C ALA A 424 26.43 -25.82 -13.74
N GLN A 425 25.99 -27.03 -13.37
CA GLN A 425 26.43 -28.31 -13.95
C GLN A 425 25.31 -29.07 -14.69
N CYS A 426 24.14 -28.44 -14.84
CA CYS A 426 22.94 -29.06 -15.39
C CYS A 426 22.92 -28.96 -16.92
N THR A 427 22.56 -30.04 -17.62
CA THR A 427 22.31 -30.03 -19.07
C THR A 427 20.82 -29.93 -19.37
N SER A 428 19.96 -30.57 -18.58
CA SER A 428 18.51 -30.39 -18.65
C SER A 428 17.80 -30.62 -17.32
N LEU A 429 16.74 -29.85 -17.08
CA LEU A 429 15.84 -29.98 -15.93
C LEU A 429 14.39 -30.14 -16.40
N LYS A 430 13.74 -31.23 -16.01
CA LYS A 430 12.28 -31.41 -16.15
C LYS A 430 11.61 -31.55 -14.78
N VAL A 431 10.57 -30.77 -14.50
CA VAL A 431 9.79 -30.84 -13.25
C VAL A 431 8.32 -31.07 -13.58
N ASP A 432 7.75 -32.15 -13.05
CA ASP A 432 6.35 -32.54 -13.19
C ASP A 432 5.65 -32.54 -11.82
N GLY A 433 4.55 -31.80 -11.66
CA GLY A 433 3.85 -31.62 -10.38
C GLY A 433 4.42 -30.55 -9.42
N TYR A 434 3.87 -30.49 -8.19
CA TYR A 434 4.22 -29.47 -7.18
C TYR A 434 5.50 -29.84 -6.41
N VAL A 435 6.60 -29.15 -6.67
CA VAL A 435 7.95 -29.44 -6.18
C VAL A 435 8.58 -28.14 -5.70
N TYR A 436 9.01 -28.12 -4.45
CA TYR A 436 9.76 -27.02 -3.87
C TYR A 436 11.23 -27.43 -3.74
N PHE A 437 12.15 -26.50 -4.00
CA PHE A 437 13.58 -26.76 -3.93
C PHE A 437 14.17 -26.26 -2.62
N SER A 438 14.84 -27.12 -1.87
CA SER A 438 15.59 -26.69 -0.69
C SER A 438 16.92 -26.02 -1.07
N ARG A 439 17.53 -25.29 -0.12
CA ARG A 439 18.90 -24.81 -0.28
C ARG A 439 19.86 -25.98 -0.49
N LYS A 440 20.91 -25.76 -1.30
CA LYS A 440 21.96 -26.75 -1.59
C LYS A 440 21.49 -27.96 -2.42
N VAL A 441 20.36 -27.86 -3.11
CA VAL A 441 20.08 -28.76 -4.23
C VAL A 441 21.03 -28.42 -5.39
N VAL A 442 21.81 -29.39 -5.85
CA VAL A 442 22.72 -29.26 -6.99
C VAL A 442 22.30 -30.24 -8.07
N LEU A 443 21.95 -29.74 -9.25
CA LEU A 443 21.51 -30.56 -10.37
C LEU A 443 22.63 -30.63 -11.42
N SER A 444 23.01 -31.85 -11.80
CA SER A 444 24.10 -32.11 -12.73
C SER A 444 23.65 -33.05 -13.86
N GLY A 445 24.02 -32.74 -15.09
CA GLY A 445 23.58 -33.51 -16.26
C GLY A 445 22.06 -33.44 -16.47
N ASP A 446 21.44 -34.54 -16.90
CA ASP A 446 20.02 -34.58 -17.22
C ASP A 446 19.18 -35.05 -16.01
N VAL A 447 18.39 -34.14 -15.42
CA VAL A 447 17.60 -34.41 -14.23
C VAL A 447 16.10 -34.24 -14.48
N SER A 448 15.30 -35.21 -14.04
CA SER A 448 13.83 -35.11 -14.03
C SER A 448 13.29 -35.31 -12.62
N VAL A 449 12.42 -34.43 -12.15
CA VAL A 449 11.73 -34.52 -10.86
C VAL A 449 10.23 -34.69 -11.11
N VAL A 450 9.62 -35.65 -10.42
CA VAL A 450 8.18 -35.95 -10.55
C VAL A 450 7.53 -35.96 -9.17
N ASN A 451 6.39 -35.30 -9.04
CA ASN A 451 5.46 -35.44 -7.93
C ASN A 451 4.04 -35.62 -8.49
N SER A 452 3.49 -36.82 -8.38
CA SER A 452 2.13 -37.12 -8.87
C SER A 452 1.05 -36.86 -7.81
N SER A 453 1.41 -36.42 -6.60
CA SER A 453 0.46 -36.12 -5.53
C SER A 453 -0.15 -34.73 -5.69
N GLY A 454 -1.27 -34.48 -5.01
CA GLY A 454 -1.92 -33.16 -4.97
C GLY A 454 -1.23 -32.16 -4.04
N GLU A 455 -0.30 -32.61 -3.21
CA GLU A 455 0.40 -31.80 -2.20
C GLU A 455 1.79 -31.39 -2.71
N PRO A 456 2.27 -30.17 -2.40
CA PRO A 456 3.67 -29.81 -2.62
C PRO A 456 4.66 -30.73 -1.90
N LYS A 457 5.74 -31.12 -2.60
CA LYS A 457 6.82 -31.95 -2.04
C LYS A 457 8.15 -31.21 -2.13
N VAL A 458 8.96 -31.32 -1.08
CA VAL A 458 10.26 -30.66 -1.03
C VAL A 458 11.34 -31.61 -1.54
N MET A 459 12.12 -31.15 -2.51
CA MET A 459 13.34 -31.81 -2.94
C MET A 459 14.44 -31.54 -1.90
N PRO A 460 14.97 -32.57 -1.22
CA PRO A 460 15.91 -32.38 -0.12
C PRO A 460 17.30 -31.93 -0.62
N PRO A 461 18.13 -31.36 0.28
CA PRO A 461 19.48 -30.95 -0.10
C PRO A 461 20.31 -32.12 -0.60
N GLY A 462 21.08 -31.92 -1.67
CA GLY A 462 21.91 -32.98 -2.24
C GLY A 462 22.32 -32.72 -3.68
N THR A 463 23.23 -33.56 -4.19
CA THR A 463 23.64 -33.55 -5.60
C THR A 463 22.92 -34.65 -6.35
N TYR A 464 22.21 -34.27 -7.42
CA TYR A 464 21.42 -35.16 -8.25
C TYR A 464 22.01 -35.14 -9.65
N LYS A 465 22.48 -36.30 -10.12
CA LYS A 465 23.20 -36.41 -11.38
C LYS A 465 22.57 -37.46 -12.28
N ASP A 466 22.23 -37.07 -13.51
CA ASP A 466 21.76 -37.96 -14.58
C ASP A 466 20.63 -38.91 -14.14
N CYS A 467 19.63 -38.37 -13.41
CA CYS A 467 18.66 -39.19 -12.69
C CYS A 467 17.21 -38.68 -12.77
N LYS A 468 16.27 -39.60 -12.53
CA LYS A 468 14.86 -39.28 -12.24
C LYS A 468 14.61 -39.38 -10.73
N VAL A 469 14.06 -38.34 -10.13
CA VAL A 469 13.66 -38.26 -8.72
C VAL A 469 12.13 -38.29 -8.63
N ASP A 470 11.56 -39.29 -7.97
CA ASP A 470 10.13 -39.37 -7.70
C ASP A 470 9.85 -39.00 -6.24
N LEU A 471 9.20 -37.85 -6.03
CA LEU A 471 8.86 -37.30 -4.71
C LEU A 471 7.43 -37.65 -4.29
N THR A 472 6.68 -38.42 -5.09
CA THR A 472 5.24 -38.68 -4.85
C THR A 472 4.97 -39.24 -3.44
N GLY A 473 5.85 -40.12 -2.94
CA GLY A 473 5.76 -40.69 -1.59
C GLY A 473 6.51 -39.93 -0.49
N ALA A 474 7.14 -38.80 -0.80
CA ALA A 474 7.90 -38.03 0.18
C ALA A 474 6.96 -37.33 1.19
N PRO A 475 7.43 -37.09 2.44
CA PRO A 475 6.71 -36.22 3.38
C PRO A 475 6.48 -34.83 2.77
N GLY A 476 5.29 -34.26 2.98
CA GLY A 476 4.94 -32.92 2.52
C GLY A 476 5.01 -31.88 3.62
N LEU A 477 4.13 -30.88 3.57
CA LEU A 477 4.12 -29.77 4.54
C LEU A 477 3.36 -30.10 5.83
N GLY A 478 2.49 -31.11 5.82
CA GLY A 478 1.73 -31.53 7.02
C GLY A 478 0.83 -30.42 7.55
N ALA A 479 0.91 -30.12 8.85
CA ALA A 479 0.14 -29.04 9.50
C ALA A 479 0.39 -27.64 8.90
N LEU A 480 1.49 -27.47 8.15
CA LEU A 480 1.82 -26.24 7.44
C LEU A 480 1.39 -26.25 5.97
N SER A 481 0.64 -27.26 5.53
CA SER A 481 0.12 -27.33 4.16
C SER A 481 -1.02 -26.33 3.99
N PRO A 482 -0.88 -25.32 3.11
CA PRO A 482 -1.98 -24.43 2.80
C PRO A 482 -3.04 -25.16 1.98
N SER A 483 -4.30 -24.82 2.22
CA SER A 483 -5.45 -25.22 1.41
C SER A 483 -6.15 -23.97 0.89
N LYS A 484 -6.52 -24.00 -0.39
CA LYS A 484 -7.27 -22.92 -1.02
C LYS A 484 -8.77 -23.17 -0.86
N VAL A 485 -9.48 -22.21 -0.28
CA VAL A 485 -10.92 -22.25 -0.11
C VAL A 485 -11.56 -21.20 -1.02
N VAL A 486 -12.53 -21.63 -1.83
CA VAL A 486 -13.30 -20.74 -2.70
C VAL A 486 -14.29 -19.95 -1.84
N THR A 487 -14.42 -18.66 -2.13
CA THR A 487 -15.36 -17.76 -1.45
C THR A 487 -16.01 -16.81 -2.46
N THR A 488 -16.99 -16.05 -2.01
CA THR A 488 -17.60 -14.95 -2.74
C THR A 488 -17.38 -13.63 -1.98
N PRO A 489 -17.23 -12.49 -2.67
CA PRO A 489 -17.17 -11.18 -2.03
C PRO A 489 -18.38 -10.89 -1.15
N TYR A 490 -18.16 -10.17 -0.05
CA TYR A 490 -19.23 -9.59 0.77
C TYR A 490 -19.33 -8.09 0.52
N GLU A 491 -20.55 -7.57 0.45
CA GLU A 491 -20.76 -6.13 0.29
C GLU A 491 -20.37 -5.37 1.58
N GLY A 492 -19.68 -4.24 1.42
CA GLY A 492 -19.49 -3.28 2.51
C GLY A 492 -18.48 -3.69 3.59
N GLN A 493 -17.46 -4.51 3.27
CA GLN A 493 -16.29 -4.76 4.13
C GLN A 493 -15.30 -3.57 4.13
N LYS A 494 -15.81 -2.33 4.19
CA LYS A 494 -14.97 -1.13 4.20
C LYS A 494 -14.48 -0.85 5.62
N PRO A 495 -13.17 -0.82 5.89
CA PRO A 495 -12.66 -0.32 7.17
C PRO A 495 -13.10 1.13 7.38
N GLY A 496 -13.60 1.45 8.57
CA GLY A 496 -13.82 2.84 8.98
C GLY A 496 -12.50 3.53 9.32
N THR A 497 -12.58 4.68 9.99
CA THR A 497 -11.40 5.47 10.43
C THR A 497 -10.42 4.69 11.31
N SER A 498 -10.88 3.62 11.95
CA SER A 498 -10.10 2.86 12.94
C SER A 498 -10.41 1.36 12.85
N GLY A 499 -10.68 0.83 11.65
CA GLY A 499 -10.95 -0.60 11.43
C GLY A 499 -12.39 -0.94 10.99
N LEU A 500 -12.63 -2.20 10.63
CA LEU A 500 -13.94 -2.71 10.22
C LEU A 500 -14.77 -3.07 11.46
N ARG A 501 -15.99 -2.53 11.56
CA ARG A 501 -16.92 -2.79 12.67
C ARG A 501 -18.28 -3.23 12.13
N LYS A 502 -18.83 -4.31 12.69
CA LYS A 502 -20.12 -4.91 12.35
C LYS A 502 -20.67 -5.67 13.55
N LYS A 503 -21.93 -6.10 13.47
CA LYS A 503 -22.49 -7.05 14.43
C LYS A 503 -21.68 -8.34 14.47
N THR A 504 -21.49 -8.91 15.65
CA THR A 504 -20.69 -10.13 15.86
C THR A 504 -21.18 -11.28 14.97
N SER A 505 -22.50 -11.44 14.84
CA SER A 505 -23.13 -12.43 13.97
C SER A 505 -22.69 -12.33 12.49
N VAL A 506 -22.36 -11.14 11.99
CA VAL A 506 -21.86 -10.94 10.62
C VAL A 506 -20.43 -11.47 10.47
N PHE A 507 -19.57 -11.28 11.48
CA PHE A 507 -18.21 -11.81 11.45
C PHE A 507 -18.17 -13.34 11.56
N MET A 508 -19.11 -13.91 12.31
CA MET A 508 -19.28 -15.36 12.46
C MET A 508 -19.90 -16.02 11.22
N ASP A 509 -20.51 -15.25 10.32
CA ASP A 509 -21.17 -15.79 9.14
C ASP A 509 -20.15 -16.24 8.07
N GLY A 510 -20.14 -17.55 7.82
CA GLY A 510 -19.40 -18.19 6.73
C GLY A 510 -17.93 -17.77 6.64
N THR A 511 -17.60 -16.98 5.61
CA THR A 511 -16.22 -16.61 5.29
C THR A 511 -15.96 -15.11 5.43
N TYR A 512 -16.84 -14.37 6.13
CA TYR A 512 -16.75 -12.91 6.25
C TYR A 512 -15.39 -12.45 6.83
N LEU A 513 -15.01 -12.96 8.01
CA LEU A 513 -13.71 -12.66 8.62
C LEU A 513 -12.54 -13.13 7.74
N HIS A 514 -12.64 -14.33 7.18
CA HIS A 514 -11.61 -14.94 6.34
C HIS A 514 -11.26 -14.06 5.14
N ASN A 515 -12.28 -13.52 4.47
CA ASN A 515 -12.12 -12.65 3.31
C ASN A 515 -11.38 -11.36 3.67
N PHE A 516 -11.71 -10.75 4.81
CA PHE A 516 -11.08 -9.53 5.27
C PHE A 516 -9.61 -9.74 5.64
N VAL A 517 -9.31 -10.82 6.38
CA VAL A 517 -7.94 -11.17 6.78
C VAL A 517 -7.08 -11.50 5.55
N GLN A 518 -7.61 -12.30 4.62
CA GLN A 518 -6.91 -12.60 3.37
C GLN A 518 -6.70 -11.35 2.51
N ALA A 519 -7.70 -10.46 2.41
CA ALA A 519 -7.57 -9.20 1.69
C ALA A 519 -6.44 -8.34 2.26
N THR A 520 -6.32 -8.30 3.59
CA THR A 520 -5.20 -7.64 4.28
C THR A 520 -3.86 -8.23 3.88
N PHE A 521 -3.70 -9.57 3.92
CA PHE A 521 -2.45 -10.20 3.48
C PHE A 521 -2.14 -9.99 1.98
N ASN A 522 -3.14 -9.95 1.11
CA ASN A 522 -2.95 -9.65 -0.30
C ASN A 522 -2.34 -8.25 -0.47
N VAL A 523 -2.87 -7.25 0.23
CA VAL A 523 -2.33 -5.88 0.20
C VAL A 523 -0.91 -5.83 0.75
N LEU A 524 -0.64 -6.50 1.88
CA LEU A 524 0.71 -6.53 2.48
C LEU A 524 1.74 -7.18 1.55
N LYS A 525 1.37 -8.25 0.85
CA LYS A 525 2.23 -8.91 -0.15
C LYS A 525 2.51 -7.99 -1.33
N THR A 526 1.48 -7.30 -1.85
CA THR A 526 1.65 -6.31 -2.91
C THR A 526 2.53 -5.13 -2.48
N ALA A 527 2.43 -4.70 -1.22
CA ALA A 527 3.29 -3.68 -0.62
C ALA A 527 4.73 -4.15 -0.34
N GLY A 528 5.04 -5.45 -0.53
CA GLY A 528 6.38 -6.01 -0.32
C GLY A 528 6.75 -6.26 1.14
N THR A 529 5.76 -6.38 2.03
CA THR A 529 5.96 -6.67 3.47
C THR A 529 6.67 -8.01 3.65
N ASP A 530 7.71 -8.06 4.49
CA ASP A 530 8.47 -9.28 4.77
C ASP A 530 7.77 -10.16 5.81
N LEU A 531 6.73 -10.87 5.37
CA LEU A 531 5.95 -11.77 6.23
C LEU A 531 6.79 -12.92 6.82
N ALA A 532 7.89 -13.31 6.17
CA ALA A 532 8.62 -14.53 6.48
C ALA A 532 9.76 -14.32 7.48
N ASN A 533 10.29 -13.10 7.62
CA ASN A 533 11.39 -12.81 8.56
C ASN A 533 10.99 -11.84 9.68
N GLN A 534 9.82 -11.20 9.60
CA GLN A 534 9.28 -10.34 10.65
C GLN A 534 8.16 -11.04 11.42
N THR A 535 7.59 -10.35 12.40
CA THR A 535 6.57 -10.91 13.30
C THR A 535 5.19 -10.33 13.01
N LEU A 536 4.14 -11.15 13.07
CA LEU A 536 2.76 -10.67 13.15
C LEU A 536 2.34 -10.58 14.61
N LEU A 537 1.78 -9.46 15.05
CA LEU A 537 1.15 -9.35 16.37
C LEU A 537 -0.37 -9.55 16.25
N ILE A 538 -0.97 -10.21 17.23
CA ILE A 538 -2.42 -10.41 17.30
C ILE A 538 -2.88 -10.26 18.74
N GLY A 539 -3.94 -9.49 18.97
CA GLY A 539 -4.62 -9.41 20.25
C GLY A 539 -5.90 -8.61 20.13
N GLY A 540 -6.59 -8.42 21.25
CA GLY A 540 -7.83 -7.66 21.26
C GLY A 540 -8.29 -7.35 22.67
N ASP A 541 -9.52 -6.86 22.78
CA ASP A 541 -10.08 -6.43 24.05
C ASP A 541 -10.80 -7.54 24.84
N GLY A 542 -10.80 -8.76 24.31
CA GLY A 542 -11.40 -9.91 24.98
C GLY A 542 -12.91 -10.04 24.77
N ARG A 543 -13.54 -9.20 23.93
CA ARG A 543 -14.96 -9.32 23.58
C ARG A 543 -15.29 -10.68 22.96
N TYR A 544 -16.58 -11.02 22.94
CA TYR A 544 -17.08 -12.26 22.36
C TYR A 544 -16.55 -12.47 20.93
N PHE A 545 -16.20 -13.70 20.57
CA PHE A 545 -15.56 -14.11 19.30
C PHE A 545 -14.05 -13.76 19.15
N ASN A 546 -13.43 -13.09 20.12
CA ASN A 546 -12.00 -12.73 20.07
C ASN A 546 -11.10 -13.95 19.86
N ASN A 547 -11.24 -14.98 20.70
CA ASN A 547 -10.32 -16.12 20.69
C ASN A 547 -10.47 -16.98 19.44
N GLU A 548 -11.71 -17.18 18.96
CA GLU A 548 -11.99 -17.88 17.71
C GLU A 548 -11.39 -17.13 16.51
N ALA A 549 -11.55 -15.81 16.47
CA ALA A 549 -10.97 -14.96 15.43
C ALA A 549 -9.43 -15.03 15.41
N ILE A 550 -8.77 -15.05 16.57
CA ILE A 550 -7.31 -15.24 16.68
C ILE A 550 -6.88 -16.54 16.00
N GLN A 551 -7.56 -17.67 16.29
CA GLN A 551 -7.19 -18.96 15.70
C GLN A 551 -7.38 -18.95 14.17
N ILE A 552 -8.42 -18.31 13.67
CA ILE A 552 -8.65 -18.14 12.22
C ILE A 552 -7.52 -17.31 11.59
N ILE A 553 -7.16 -16.18 12.21
CA ILE A 553 -6.10 -15.30 11.72
C ILE A 553 -4.77 -16.04 11.68
N ILE A 554 -4.41 -16.81 12.71
CA ILE A 554 -3.18 -17.61 12.74
C ILE A 554 -3.12 -18.57 11.54
N LYS A 555 -4.21 -19.33 11.29
CA LYS A 555 -4.25 -20.30 10.19
C LYS A 555 -4.10 -19.65 8.80
N ILE A 556 -4.70 -18.48 8.61
CA ILE A 556 -4.57 -17.70 7.37
C ILE A 556 -3.18 -17.08 7.26
N ALA A 557 -2.64 -16.53 8.36
CA ALA A 557 -1.31 -15.92 8.41
C ALA A 557 -0.22 -16.93 8.01
N VAL A 558 -0.27 -18.13 8.58
CA VAL A 558 0.69 -19.20 8.30
C VAL A 558 0.63 -19.66 6.84
N ALA A 559 -0.58 -19.79 6.30
CA ALA A 559 -0.79 -20.10 4.88
C ALA A 559 -0.23 -18.99 3.97
N ASN A 560 -0.35 -17.74 4.41
CA ASN A 560 0.15 -16.57 3.68
C ASN A 560 1.66 -16.34 3.82
N GLY A 561 2.38 -17.17 4.58
CA GLY A 561 3.84 -17.15 4.67
C GLY A 561 4.40 -16.60 5.98
N VAL A 562 3.55 -16.25 6.96
CA VAL A 562 4.01 -15.81 8.28
C VAL A 562 4.69 -16.96 9.01
N THR A 563 5.90 -16.71 9.53
CA THR A 563 6.71 -17.72 10.25
C THR A 563 6.82 -17.43 11.74
N ARG A 564 6.56 -16.20 12.19
CA ARG A 564 6.51 -15.83 13.60
C ARG A 564 5.27 -15.02 13.92
N ILE A 565 4.59 -15.40 15.01
CA ILE A 565 3.41 -14.71 15.52
C ILE A 565 3.56 -14.48 17.01
N TRP A 566 3.27 -13.28 17.47
CA TRP A 566 3.06 -12.94 18.88
C TRP A 566 1.57 -12.79 19.15
N VAL A 567 1.11 -13.39 20.24
CA VAL A 567 -0.29 -13.30 20.69
C VAL A 567 -0.30 -12.95 22.16
N GLY A 568 -1.10 -11.96 22.57
CA GLY A 568 -1.25 -11.67 24.01
C GLY A 568 -1.91 -12.82 24.77
N GLU A 569 -1.50 -13.02 26.03
CA GLU A 569 -2.12 -14.00 26.93
C GLU A 569 -3.64 -13.82 26.97
N LYS A 570 -4.39 -14.92 26.93
CA LYS A 570 -5.86 -15.01 26.81
C LYS A 570 -6.44 -14.31 25.57
N GLY A 571 -5.59 -13.93 24.62
CA GLY A 571 -5.96 -13.10 23.48
C GLY A 571 -6.06 -11.61 23.80
N PHE A 572 -5.63 -11.18 25.00
CA PHE A 572 -5.72 -9.79 25.45
C PHE A 572 -4.50 -8.99 25.01
N LEU A 573 -4.74 -7.87 24.33
CA LEU A 573 -3.79 -6.77 24.19
C LEU A 573 -4.59 -5.48 24.07
N SER A 574 -4.33 -4.51 24.94
CA SER A 574 -4.88 -3.16 24.75
C SER A 574 -4.32 -2.53 23.49
N THR A 575 -5.10 -1.64 22.86
CA THR A 575 -4.66 -0.90 21.68
C THR A 575 -3.35 -0.12 21.91
N PRO A 576 -3.14 0.60 23.04
CA PRO A 576 -1.84 1.21 23.33
C PRO A 576 -0.71 0.18 23.54
N ALA A 577 -0.98 -0.97 24.18
CA ALA A 577 0.03 -2.02 24.33
C ALA A 577 0.45 -2.65 22.99
N VAL A 578 -0.50 -2.86 22.06
CA VAL A 578 -0.18 -3.26 20.68
C VAL A 578 0.81 -2.27 20.05
N SER A 579 0.54 -0.98 20.17
CA SER A 579 1.42 0.06 19.63
C SER A 579 2.80 0.04 20.30
N ALA A 580 2.85 -0.09 21.62
CA ALA A 580 4.10 -0.21 22.38
C ALA A 580 4.93 -1.43 21.94
N ILE A 581 4.31 -2.61 21.81
CA ILE A 581 4.98 -3.85 21.42
C ILE A 581 5.58 -3.74 20.02
N ILE A 582 4.83 -3.22 19.03
CA ILE A 582 5.33 -3.05 17.66
C ILE A 582 6.59 -2.17 17.64
N ARG A 583 6.60 -1.11 18.46
CA ARG A 583 7.65 -0.10 18.47
C ARG A 583 8.89 -0.55 19.24
N GLU A 584 8.69 -1.12 20.43
CA GLU A 584 9.72 -1.35 21.44
C GLU A 584 10.20 -2.80 21.53
N LYS A 585 9.36 -3.79 21.18
CA LYS A 585 9.68 -5.20 21.46
C LYS A 585 10.65 -5.81 20.44
N GLY A 586 11.70 -6.44 20.98
CA GLY A 586 12.61 -7.30 20.24
C GLY A 586 13.66 -6.56 19.39
N PRO A 587 14.70 -7.27 18.93
CA PRO A 587 15.71 -6.71 18.04
C PRO A 587 15.10 -6.38 16.67
N SER A 588 15.71 -5.47 15.90
CA SER A 588 15.17 -4.97 14.62
C SER A 588 14.74 -6.05 13.62
N TYR A 589 15.35 -7.24 13.65
CA TYR A 589 15.01 -8.36 12.76
C TYR A 589 13.82 -9.21 13.25
N MET A 590 13.28 -8.97 14.45
CA MET A 590 12.07 -9.62 14.99
C MET A 590 10.91 -8.64 15.17
N LYS A 591 11.06 -7.38 14.71
CA LYS A 591 10.01 -6.38 14.84
C LYS A 591 8.72 -6.85 14.19
N ALA A 592 7.61 -6.43 14.79
CA ALA A 592 6.31 -6.69 14.20
C ALA A 592 6.14 -5.83 12.95
N PHE A 593 5.69 -6.44 11.84
CA PHE A 593 5.36 -5.71 10.62
C PHE A 593 3.96 -5.09 10.66
N GLY A 594 3.17 -5.44 11.67
CA GLY A 594 1.83 -4.95 11.89
C GLY A 594 1.08 -5.83 12.88
N SER A 595 -0.17 -5.46 13.15
CA SER A 595 -1.04 -6.17 14.09
C SER A 595 -2.48 -6.21 13.63
N PHE A 596 -3.12 -7.36 13.82
CA PHE A 596 -4.59 -7.41 13.88
C PHE A 596 -5.04 -7.12 15.31
N ILE A 597 -5.91 -6.14 15.50
CA ILE A 597 -6.48 -5.77 16.80
C ILE A 597 -7.97 -6.07 16.78
N LEU A 598 -8.40 -7.03 17.59
CA LEU A 598 -9.78 -7.50 17.65
C LEU A 598 -10.55 -6.68 18.67
N THR A 599 -11.12 -5.59 18.18
CA THR A 599 -11.82 -4.62 19.02
C THR A 599 -12.76 -3.74 18.20
N ALA A 600 -13.90 -3.38 18.78
CA ALA A 600 -14.74 -2.26 18.35
C ALA A 600 -14.72 -1.09 19.36
N SER A 601 -13.68 -0.99 20.20
CA SER A 601 -13.47 0.06 21.20
C SER A 601 -14.71 0.20 22.11
N HIS A 602 -15.22 1.41 22.31
CA HIS A 602 -16.39 1.75 23.11
C HIS A 602 -17.73 1.08 22.72
N ASN A 603 -17.82 0.41 21.58
CA ASN A 603 -19.03 -0.31 21.18
C ASN A 603 -19.30 -1.52 22.11
N PRO A 604 -20.56 -1.83 22.42
CA PRO A 604 -20.92 -2.94 23.30
C PRO A 604 -20.44 -4.28 22.72
N GLY A 605 -20.13 -5.22 23.61
CA GLY A 605 -19.66 -6.56 23.29
C GLY A 605 -20.73 -7.62 23.49
N GLY A 606 -20.52 -8.80 22.95
CA GLY A 606 -21.44 -9.93 23.09
C GLY A 606 -21.88 -10.53 21.75
N PRO A 607 -22.65 -11.65 21.80
CA PRO A 607 -23.06 -12.38 20.60
C PRO A 607 -24.00 -11.60 19.68
N ASP A 608 -24.85 -10.74 20.25
CA ASP A 608 -25.83 -9.92 19.51
C ASP A 608 -25.36 -8.47 19.29
N GLU A 609 -24.16 -8.13 19.78
CA GLU A 609 -23.60 -6.78 19.75
C GLU A 609 -22.48 -6.64 18.71
N ASP A 610 -21.50 -5.77 18.95
CA ASP A 610 -20.54 -5.34 17.95
C ASP A 610 -19.18 -6.04 18.11
N PHE A 611 -18.66 -6.50 16.98
CA PHE A 611 -17.28 -6.96 16.83
C PHE A 611 -16.52 -6.05 15.88
N GLY A 612 -15.19 -6.03 16.01
CA GLY A 612 -14.35 -5.23 15.14
C GLY A 612 -12.98 -5.84 14.92
N ILE A 613 -12.40 -5.51 13.78
CA ILE A 613 -11.02 -5.85 13.43
C ILE A 613 -10.33 -4.61 12.88
N LYS A 614 -9.28 -4.17 13.58
CA LYS A 614 -8.38 -3.10 13.18
C LYS A 614 -7.09 -3.71 12.63
N TYR A 615 -6.38 -2.96 11.79
CA TYR A 615 -5.03 -3.29 11.36
C TYR A 615 -4.11 -2.11 11.65
N ASN A 616 -3.06 -2.35 12.44
CA ASN A 616 -1.98 -1.40 12.68
C ASN A 616 -0.74 -1.80 11.88
N VAL A 617 0.02 -0.81 11.44
CA VAL A 617 1.20 -0.98 10.58
C VAL A 617 2.50 -0.90 11.40
N GLU A 618 3.65 -0.99 10.73
CA GLU A 618 4.98 -1.12 11.33
C GLU A 618 5.42 0.06 12.21
N ASN A 619 4.80 1.23 12.10
CA ASN A 619 5.07 2.36 13.01
C ASN A 619 4.35 2.22 14.38
N GLY A 620 3.45 1.24 14.50
CA GLY A 620 2.61 0.96 15.67
C GLY A 620 1.24 1.62 15.62
N GLY A 621 0.91 2.40 14.60
CA GLY A 621 -0.35 3.13 14.46
C GLY A 621 -1.34 2.50 13.49
N PRO A 622 -2.57 3.03 13.40
CA PRO A 622 -3.58 2.56 12.46
C PRO A 622 -3.12 2.62 11.01
N ALA A 623 -3.55 1.65 10.20
CA ALA A 623 -3.35 1.69 8.76
C ALA A 623 -3.88 2.98 8.12
N THR A 624 -3.13 3.51 7.16
CA THR A 624 -3.50 4.73 6.40
C THR A 624 -4.69 4.47 5.47
N GLU A 625 -5.32 5.53 4.97
CA GLU A 625 -6.45 5.41 4.03
C GLU A 625 -6.07 4.59 2.79
N ASN A 626 -4.87 4.81 2.26
CA ASN A 626 -4.34 4.06 1.11
C ASN A 626 -4.35 2.54 1.36
N ILE A 627 -3.92 2.10 2.55
CA ILE A 627 -3.92 0.68 2.91
C ILE A 627 -5.36 0.19 3.11
N THR A 628 -6.18 0.92 3.87
CA THR A 628 -7.55 0.48 4.16
C THR A 628 -8.45 0.45 2.93
N ASP A 629 -8.28 1.39 1.99
CA ASP A 629 -9.02 1.41 0.73
C ASP A 629 -8.50 0.31 -0.20
N ALA A 630 -7.19 0.03 -0.24
CA ALA A 630 -6.65 -1.11 -0.96
C ALA A 630 -7.22 -2.43 -0.43
N ILE A 631 -7.32 -2.60 0.89
CA ILE A 631 -7.97 -3.77 1.51
C ILE A 631 -9.41 -3.86 1.04
N PHE A 632 -10.15 -2.75 1.09
CA PHE A 632 -11.53 -2.72 0.63
C PHE A 632 -11.69 -3.09 -0.85
N GLU A 633 -10.85 -2.59 -1.75
CA GLU A 633 -10.89 -2.97 -3.17
C GLU A 633 -10.63 -4.47 -3.39
N VAL A 634 -9.73 -5.06 -2.61
CA VAL A 634 -9.51 -6.52 -2.65
C VAL A 634 -10.74 -7.27 -2.15
N THR A 635 -11.39 -6.83 -1.05
CA THR A 635 -12.60 -7.51 -0.53
C THR A 635 -13.75 -7.55 -1.54
N LYS A 636 -13.87 -6.56 -2.43
CA LYS A 636 -14.92 -6.53 -3.47
C LYS A 636 -14.74 -7.58 -4.57
N THR A 637 -13.52 -8.09 -4.73
CA THR A 637 -13.16 -8.96 -5.87
C THR A 637 -12.60 -10.31 -5.44
N ILE A 638 -12.47 -10.56 -4.14
CA ILE A 638 -11.90 -11.79 -3.58
C ILE A 638 -12.75 -13.02 -3.93
N GLY A 639 -12.13 -14.00 -4.61
CA GLY A 639 -12.77 -15.27 -4.98
C GLY A 639 -12.25 -16.49 -4.21
N SER A 640 -11.22 -16.32 -3.39
CA SER A 640 -10.67 -17.38 -2.56
C SER A 640 -9.77 -16.84 -1.45
N PHE A 641 -9.60 -17.62 -0.38
CA PHE A 641 -8.57 -17.43 0.63
C PHE A 641 -7.77 -18.71 0.87
N GLU A 642 -6.64 -18.58 1.56
CA GLU A 642 -5.78 -19.69 1.93
C GLU A 642 -5.73 -19.84 3.45
N LEU A 643 -5.78 -21.08 3.94
CA LEU A 643 -5.57 -21.40 5.35
C LEU A 643 -4.86 -22.75 5.49
N CYS A 644 -4.10 -22.92 6.59
CA CYS A 644 -3.58 -24.21 7.02
C CYS A 644 -4.60 -24.87 7.97
N PRO A 645 -5.50 -25.75 7.49
CA PRO A 645 -6.63 -26.25 8.28
C PRO A 645 -6.16 -27.09 9.48
N ASP A 646 -5.08 -27.84 9.28
CA ASP A 646 -4.47 -28.76 10.24
C ASP A 646 -3.45 -28.08 11.17
N PHE A 647 -3.25 -26.76 11.05
CA PHE A 647 -2.43 -26.03 12.02
C PHE A 647 -3.06 -26.16 13.42
N PRO A 648 -2.27 -26.48 14.46
CA PRO A 648 -2.80 -26.76 15.78
C PRO A 648 -3.47 -25.52 16.39
N VAL A 649 -4.47 -25.76 17.25
CA VAL A 649 -5.05 -24.72 18.10
C VAL A 649 -3.98 -24.29 19.11
N ILE A 650 -3.72 -22.99 19.18
CA ILE A 650 -2.78 -22.41 20.15
C ILE A 650 -3.49 -22.21 21.47
N ASP A 651 -2.93 -22.73 22.57
CA ASP A 651 -3.44 -22.45 23.91
C ASP A 651 -3.11 -21.02 24.31
N LEU A 652 -4.11 -20.15 24.26
CA LEU A 652 -3.95 -18.74 24.59
C LEU A 652 -3.81 -18.50 26.10
N ASN A 653 -4.12 -19.47 26.96
CA ASN A 653 -4.16 -19.28 28.42
C ASN A 653 -2.81 -19.48 29.11
N ALA A 654 -1.77 -19.87 28.37
CA ALA A 654 -0.47 -20.18 28.93
C ALA A 654 0.62 -19.46 28.13
N LEU A 655 1.43 -18.67 28.83
CA LEU A 655 2.65 -18.09 28.28
C LEU A 655 3.56 -19.19 27.75
N GLY A 656 4.17 -18.95 26.58
CA GLY A 656 5.13 -19.88 26.01
C GLY A 656 5.16 -19.90 24.50
N THR A 657 5.98 -20.80 23.97
CA THR A 657 6.25 -20.91 22.54
C THR A 657 5.74 -22.24 21.99
N THR A 658 4.93 -22.17 20.95
CA THR A 658 4.53 -23.33 20.13
C THR A 658 5.29 -23.29 18.80
N THR A 659 6.15 -24.28 18.58
CA THR A 659 6.87 -24.44 17.30
C THR A 659 6.25 -25.59 16.50
N VAL A 660 5.84 -25.29 15.27
CA VAL A 660 5.30 -26.27 14.32
C VAL A 660 6.28 -26.40 13.15
N GLU A 661 6.85 -27.58 12.99
CA GLU A 661 7.71 -27.91 11.86
C GLU A 661 6.92 -28.66 10.78
N SER A 662 7.22 -28.40 9.51
CA SER A 662 6.65 -29.19 8.41
C SER A 662 7.14 -30.63 8.47
N SER A 663 6.34 -31.59 8.01
CA SER A 663 6.72 -33.01 8.01
C SER A 663 7.99 -33.33 7.21
N CYS A 664 8.37 -32.45 6.28
CA CYS A 664 9.62 -32.54 5.52
C CYS A 664 10.78 -31.69 6.10
N GLY A 665 10.60 -31.05 7.26
CA GLY A 665 11.62 -30.26 7.96
C GLY A 665 12.03 -28.97 7.22
N SER A 666 11.20 -28.51 6.29
CA SER A 666 11.53 -27.39 5.39
C SER A 666 11.06 -26.02 5.90
N LYS A 667 10.00 -25.99 6.70
CA LYS A 667 9.38 -24.77 7.21
C LYS A 667 9.16 -24.94 8.70
N VAL A 668 9.44 -23.89 9.45
CA VAL A 668 9.20 -23.81 10.88
C VAL A 668 8.37 -22.56 11.13
N VAL A 669 7.30 -22.71 11.88
CA VAL A 669 6.44 -21.61 12.32
C VAL A 669 6.48 -21.58 13.84
N THR A 670 6.64 -20.39 14.40
CA THR A 670 6.68 -20.15 15.84
C THR A 670 5.55 -19.22 16.24
N VAL A 671 4.70 -19.66 17.16
CA VAL A 671 3.70 -18.81 17.81
C VAL A 671 4.08 -18.64 19.26
N GLU A 672 4.25 -17.41 19.71
CA GLU A 672 4.59 -17.09 21.10
C GLU A 672 3.39 -16.40 21.75
N VAL A 673 2.87 -17.02 22.80
CA VAL A 673 1.90 -16.38 23.70
C VAL A 673 2.70 -15.58 24.71
N ILE A 674 2.59 -14.25 24.60
CA ILE A 674 3.38 -13.28 25.36
C ILE A 674 2.54 -12.65 26.47
N ASP A 675 3.21 -12.12 27.49
CA ASP A 675 2.56 -11.33 28.52
C ASP A 675 1.87 -10.12 27.88
N ALA A 676 0.61 -9.88 28.27
CA ALA A 676 -0.19 -8.82 27.67
C ALA A 676 0.21 -7.41 28.14
N VAL A 677 0.86 -7.32 29.30
CA VAL A 677 0.97 -6.10 30.12
C VAL A 677 2.40 -5.58 30.19
N GLU A 678 3.38 -6.48 30.26
CA GLU A 678 4.79 -6.21 30.56
C GLU A 678 5.39 -5.06 29.71
N ASP A 679 5.35 -5.17 28.38
CA ASP A 679 6.01 -4.20 27.50
C ASP A 679 5.38 -2.79 27.60
N HIS A 680 4.08 -2.69 27.87
CA HIS A 680 3.39 -1.41 28.03
C HIS A 680 3.69 -0.78 29.38
N VAL A 681 3.66 -1.55 30.47
CA VAL A 681 4.01 -1.06 31.82
C VAL A 681 5.47 -0.59 31.87
N GLU A 682 6.39 -1.35 31.27
CA GLU A 682 7.80 -0.95 31.16
C GLU A 682 8.00 0.32 30.34
N LEU A 683 7.17 0.55 29.31
CA LEU A 683 7.16 1.83 28.61
C LEU A 683 6.65 2.96 29.51
N LEU A 684 5.55 2.76 30.24
CA LEU A 684 4.98 3.78 31.13
C LEU A 684 5.94 4.18 32.26
N LYS A 685 6.72 3.24 32.80
CA LYS A 685 7.78 3.49 33.79
C LYS A 685 8.93 4.35 33.26
N LYS A 686 9.16 4.35 31.95
CA LYS A 686 10.11 5.27 31.29
C LYS A 686 9.50 6.65 31.05
N VAL A 687 8.17 6.75 31.03
CA VAL A 687 7.46 7.99 30.72
C VAL A 687 7.21 8.83 31.98
N PHE A 688 6.84 8.18 33.08
CA PHE A 688 6.40 8.80 34.33
C PHE A 688 7.32 8.51 35.51
N ASP A 689 7.28 9.37 36.52
CA ASP A 689 7.93 9.16 37.82
C ASP A 689 6.98 8.37 38.73
N PHE A 690 7.10 7.04 38.69
CA PHE A 690 6.27 6.14 39.48
C PHE A 690 6.49 6.31 40.99
N ASP A 691 7.70 6.68 41.43
CA ASP A 691 7.98 6.92 42.85
C ASP A 691 7.22 8.14 43.35
N GLY A 692 7.25 9.25 42.60
CA GLY A 692 6.48 10.46 42.93
C GLY A 692 4.97 10.23 42.91
N ILE A 693 4.46 9.43 41.97
CA ILE A 693 3.03 9.04 41.93
C ILE A 693 2.69 8.18 43.16
N LYS A 694 3.56 7.24 43.54
CA LYS A 694 3.37 6.39 44.72
C LYS A 694 3.36 7.20 46.01
N GLU A 695 4.20 8.22 46.13
CA GLU A 695 4.17 9.15 47.27
C GLU A 695 2.83 9.90 47.38
N LEU A 696 2.25 10.35 46.26
CA LEU A 696 0.92 10.96 46.24
C LEU A 696 -0.16 9.97 46.70
N LEU A 697 -0.17 8.76 46.13
CA LEU A 697 -1.18 7.74 46.42
C LEU A 697 -1.16 7.28 47.89
N ASN A 698 0.01 7.34 48.54
CA ASN A 698 0.17 6.96 49.95
C ASN A 698 -0.17 8.08 50.95
N ARG A 699 -0.66 9.23 50.51
CA ARG A 699 -1.12 10.28 51.42
C ARG A 699 -2.43 9.87 52.10
N ASP A 700 -2.53 10.10 53.41
CA ASP A 700 -3.74 9.82 54.19
C ASP A 700 -4.99 10.61 53.72
N ASP A 701 -4.78 11.75 53.04
CA ASP A 701 -5.84 12.63 52.54
C ASP A 701 -6.08 12.49 51.02
N PHE A 702 -5.48 11.48 50.37
CA PHE A 702 -5.71 11.16 48.96
C PHE A 702 -6.36 9.78 48.81
N SER A 703 -7.39 9.70 47.97
CA SER A 703 -7.99 8.43 47.57
C SER A 703 -8.37 8.43 46.11
N MET A 704 -8.38 7.26 45.49
CA MET A 704 -8.66 7.08 44.08
C MET A 704 -9.57 5.89 43.81
N VAL A 705 -10.36 5.98 42.74
CA VAL A 705 -11.02 4.83 42.11
C VAL A 705 -10.72 4.80 40.60
N TYR A 706 -10.63 3.59 40.02
CA TYR A 706 -10.42 3.40 38.59
C TYR A 706 -11.33 2.32 38.01
N ASP A 707 -12.23 2.72 37.14
CA ASP A 707 -13.21 1.84 36.50
C ASP A 707 -12.73 1.33 35.14
N CYS A 708 -12.52 0.02 35.05
CA CYS A 708 -12.06 -0.63 33.82
C CYS A 708 -13.21 -1.04 32.89
N LEU A 709 -14.47 -0.80 33.28
CA LEU A 709 -15.69 -1.10 32.51
C LEU A 709 -15.74 -2.53 31.95
N HIS A 710 -15.18 -3.50 32.68
CA HIS A 710 -15.02 -4.89 32.25
C HIS A 710 -14.26 -5.08 30.93
N GLY A 711 -13.51 -4.06 30.48
CA GLY A 711 -12.67 -4.09 29.29
C GLY A 711 -11.27 -4.62 29.56
N VAL A 712 -10.43 -4.56 28.52
CA VAL A 712 -9.06 -5.09 28.55
C VAL A 712 -8.14 -4.32 29.50
N GLN A 713 -8.55 -3.14 29.97
CA GLN A 713 -7.78 -2.32 30.89
C GLN A 713 -7.57 -2.97 32.26
N GLY A 714 -8.42 -3.90 32.67
CA GLY A 714 -8.37 -4.57 33.97
C GLY A 714 -6.98 -5.11 34.37
N PRO A 715 -6.38 -6.02 33.59
CA PRO A 715 -5.02 -6.51 33.82
C PRO A 715 -3.95 -5.41 33.89
N TYR A 716 -4.05 -4.37 33.07
CA TYR A 716 -3.12 -3.22 33.09
C TYR A 716 -3.28 -2.38 34.35
N ALA A 717 -4.52 -2.18 34.82
CA ALA A 717 -4.79 -1.51 36.07
C ALA A 717 -4.21 -2.29 37.26
N CYS A 718 -4.35 -3.61 37.30
CA CYS A 718 -3.73 -4.44 38.32
C CYS A 718 -2.21 -4.30 38.33
N ALA A 719 -1.56 -4.44 37.16
CA ALA A 719 -0.11 -4.36 37.05
C ALA A 719 0.44 -2.97 37.46
N VAL A 720 -0.21 -1.89 37.01
CA VAL A 720 0.24 -0.53 37.32
C VAL A 720 -0.06 -0.16 38.77
N PHE A 721 -1.32 -0.28 39.21
CA PHE A 721 -1.73 0.26 40.51
C PHE A 721 -1.40 -0.67 41.67
N LEU A 722 -1.58 -1.98 41.51
CA LEU A 722 -1.35 -2.93 42.59
C LEU A 722 0.12 -3.35 42.64
N ASP A 723 0.65 -3.87 41.53
CA ASP A 723 1.99 -4.47 41.53
C ASP A 723 3.11 -3.42 41.60
N GLU A 724 3.05 -2.37 40.78
CA GLU A 724 4.08 -1.33 40.74
C GLU A 724 3.86 -0.22 41.81
N LEU A 725 2.65 0.33 41.88
CA LEU A 725 2.33 1.45 42.77
C LEU A 725 1.88 1.02 44.18
N GLY A 726 1.66 -0.28 44.42
CA GLY A 726 1.43 -0.83 45.76
C GLY A 726 0.08 -0.46 46.40
N GLN A 727 -0.94 -0.19 45.59
CA GLN A 727 -2.29 0.10 46.07
C GLN A 727 -3.10 -1.18 46.33
N ASN A 728 -4.25 -1.04 46.99
CA ASN A 728 -5.18 -2.16 47.25
C ASN A 728 -6.17 -2.33 46.09
N ASP A 729 -6.72 -3.54 45.95
CA ASP A 729 -7.64 -3.89 44.87
C ASP A 729 -9.02 -3.19 44.96
N ASP A 730 -9.38 -2.68 46.14
CA ASP A 730 -10.61 -1.93 46.39
C ASP A 730 -10.72 -0.61 45.61
N MET A 731 -9.60 -0.06 45.11
CA MET A 731 -9.61 1.10 44.22
C MET A 731 -10.10 0.75 42.81
N LEU A 732 -10.05 -0.52 42.41
CA LEU A 732 -10.37 -0.94 41.05
C LEU A 732 -11.84 -1.35 40.94
N ILE A 733 -12.55 -0.72 40.01
CA ILE A 733 -13.94 -1.03 39.69
C ILE A 733 -13.96 -1.81 38.38
N ASN A 734 -14.74 -2.89 38.33
CA ASN A 734 -14.98 -3.66 37.11
C ASN A 734 -13.71 -4.16 36.38
N ALA A 735 -12.63 -4.46 37.12
CA ALA A 735 -11.30 -4.80 36.58
C ALA A 735 -11.13 -6.22 36.02
N ILE A 736 -12.19 -7.02 35.94
CA ILE A 736 -12.15 -8.36 35.32
C ILE A 736 -12.75 -8.25 33.92
N PRO A 737 -11.97 -8.50 32.84
CA PRO A 737 -12.49 -8.49 31.48
C PRO A 737 -13.67 -9.47 31.30
N LYS A 738 -14.70 -9.02 30.58
CA LYS A 738 -15.88 -9.82 30.19
C LYS A 738 -16.11 -9.72 28.69
N ASP A 739 -16.50 -10.81 28.07
CA ASP A 739 -16.70 -10.91 26.62
C ASP A 739 -17.91 -10.09 26.12
N ASP A 740 -18.86 -9.81 27.00
CA ASP A 740 -20.01 -8.93 26.80
C ASP A 740 -19.93 -7.61 27.58
N PHE A 741 -18.77 -7.30 28.18
CA PHE A 741 -18.60 -6.18 29.13
C PHE A 741 -19.67 -6.15 30.24
N ASN A 742 -20.16 -7.32 30.66
CA ASN A 742 -21.25 -7.49 31.62
C ASN A 742 -22.60 -6.88 31.17
N GLY A 743 -22.84 -6.84 29.85
CA GLY A 743 -24.05 -6.30 29.24
C GLY A 743 -24.10 -4.77 29.16
N HIS A 744 -22.97 -4.10 29.35
CA HIS A 744 -22.85 -2.64 29.33
C HIS A 744 -22.02 -2.12 28.15
N HIS A 745 -22.10 -0.81 27.91
CA HIS A 745 -21.18 -0.13 26.98
C HIS A 745 -19.88 0.19 27.73
N ALA A 746 -18.75 -0.33 27.24
CA ALA A 746 -17.43 0.03 27.74
C ALA A 746 -16.99 1.41 27.17
N ASP A 747 -17.78 2.45 27.41
CA ASP A 747 -17.54 3.83 26.97
C ASP A 747 -17.43 4.78 28.18
N PRO A 748 -16.28 5.41 28.44
CA PRO A 748 -16.04 6.18 29.66
C PRO A 748 -16.67 7.58 29.52
N ASN A 749 -17.98 7.68 29.69
CA ASN A 749 -18.70 8.94 29.71
C ASN A 749 -19.72 8.99 30.87
N LEU A 750 -20.29 10.18 31.12
CA LEU A 750 -21.24 10.42 32.22
C LEU A 750 -22.53 9.58 32.15
N THR A 751 -22.85 9.00 30.98
CA THR A 751 -24.04 8.15 30.79
C THR A 751 -23.75 6.69 31.10
N TYR A 752 -22.59 6.16 30.69
CA TYR A 752 -22.29 4.73 30.79
C TYR A 752 -21.38 4.36 31.97
N ALA A 753 -20.48 5.23 32.40
CA ALA A 753 -19.62 5.02 33.57
C ALA A 753 -20.37 5.30 34.89
N THR A 754 -21.51 4.62 35.08
CA THR A 754 -22.45 4.88 36.18
C THR A 754 -21.86 4.58 37.56
N ASP A 755 -21.08 3.50 37.68
CA ASP A 755 -20.40 3.14 38.93
C ASP A 755 -19.35 4.19 39.32
N LEU A 756 -18.51 4.60 38.36
CA LEU A 756 -17.55 5.70 38.58
C LEU A 756 -18.26 7.00 38.97
N THR A 757 -19.28 7.43 38.21
CA THR A 757 -19.97 8.71 38.48
C THR A 757 -20.67 8.69 39.84
N ALA A 758 -21.28 7.57 40.24
CA ALA A 758 -21.84 7.39 41.57
C ALA A 758 -20.75 7.48 42.66
N ALA A 759 -19.61 6.82 42.48
CA ALA A 759 -18.48 6.87 43.41
C ALA A 759 -17.91 8.30 43.56
N MET A 760 -17.86 9.05 42.46
CA MET A 760 -17.32 10.41 42.40
C MET A 760 -18.34 11.50 42.78
N GLY A 761 -19.58 11.14 43.15
CA GLY A 761 -20.63 12.10 43.53
C GLY A 761 -21.12 12.96 42.38
N LEU A 762 -21.25 12.36 41.20
CA LEU A 762 -21.68 13.02 39.97
C LEU A 762 -22.98 12.44 39.44
N SER A 763 -23.88 13.32 38.98
CA SER A 763 -25.00 12.94 38.12
C SER A 763 -24.53 12.65 36.69
N ASN A 764 -25.42 12.10 35.87
CA ASN A 764 -25.19 11.94 34.43
C ASN A 764 -25.05 13.26 33.64
N ARG A 765 -25.10 14.42 34.31
CA ARG A 765 -24.79 15.74 33.76
C ARG A 765 -23.51 16.36 34.34
N GLY A 766 -22.74 15.58 35.10
CA GLY A 766 -21.51 16.05 35.74
C GLY A 766 -21.76 17.04 36.89
N LEU A 767 -22.99 17.09 37.43
CA LEU A 767 -23.32 17.94 38.59
C LEU A 767 -23.17 17.16 39.90
N PRO A 768 -22.71 17.80 40.99
CA PRO A 768 -22.61 17.20 42.32
C PRO A 768 -23.93 16.58 42.78
N VAL A 769 -23.86 15.38 43.36
CA VAL A 769 -24.97 14.71 44.05
C VAL A 769 -24.54 14.25 45.44
N GLU A 770 -25.49 14.12 46.36
CA GLU A 770 -25.18 13.60 47.70
C GLU A 770 -24.75 12.13 47.63
N THR A 771 -23.64 11.81 48.29
CA THR A 771 -23.11 10.45 48.40
C THR A 771 -23.14 9.95 49.84
N PRO A 772 -23.26 8.63 50.08
CA PRO A 772 -23.23 8.07 51.43
C PRO A 772 -21.87 8.24 52.13
N GLN A 773 -20.78 8.32 51.35
CA GLN A 773 -19.41 8.52 51.83
C GLN A 773 -18.76 9.67 51.05
N PRO A 774 -17.76 10.36 51.61
CA PRO A 774 -17.01 11.38 50.88
C PRO A 774 -16.46 10.80 49.56
N PRO A 775 -16.70 11.45 48.41
CA PRO A 775 -16.17 10.96 47.14
C PRO A 775 -14.64 10.92 47.14
N PRO A 776 -14.02 9.99 46.40
CA PRO A 776 -12.57 9.92 46.25
C PRO A 776 -11.98 11.22 45.68
N SER A 777 -10.70 11.49 45.98
CA SER A 777 -9.99 12.68 45.50
C SER A 777 -9.81 12.69 43.98
N PHE A 778 -9.65 11.50 43.38
CA PHE A 778 -9.45 11.31 41.95
C PHE A 778 -10.20 10.06 41.46
N GLY A 779 -10.83 10.15 40.30
CA GLY A 779 -11.54 9.04 39.68
C GLY A 779 -11.24 8.99 38.19
N ALA A 780 -11.13 7.79 37.64
CA ALA A 780 -11.00 7.62 36.20
C ALA A 780 -11.73 6.39 35.67
N ALA A 781 -11.98 6.36 34.37
CA ALA A 781 -12.44 5.16 33.65
C ALA A 781 -11.71 5.02 32.31
N ALA A 782 -11.68 3.82 31.74
CA ALA A 782 -11.19 3.55 30.39
C ALA A 782 -12.21 2.78 29.54
N ASP A 783 -12.10 2.91 28.21
CA ASP A 783 -12.96 2.18 27.28
C ASP A 783 -12.51 0.73 27.05
N GLY A 784 -13.28 -0.02 26.25
CA GLY A 784 -13.09 -1.45 26.02
C GLY A 784 -11.66 -1.86 25.64
N ASP A 785 -10.99 -1.10 24.75
CA ASP A 785 -9.60 -1.36 24.30
C ASP A 785 -8.54 -0.44 24.92
N ALA A 786 -8.93 0.32 25.95
CA ALA A 786 -8.10 1.22 26.75
C ALA A 786 -7.43 2.39 26.00
N ASP A 787 -7.99 2.78 24.85
CA ASP A 787 -7.51 3.93 24.08
C ASP A 787 -8.19 5.25 24.49
N ARG A 788 -9.16 5.22 25.42
CA ARG A 788 -9.84 6.40 25.99
C ARG A 788 -9.79 6.45 27.51
N ASN A 789 -10.02 7.64 28.04
CA ASN A 789 -10.10 7.89 29.47
C ASN A 789 -11.13 8.96 29.84
N MET A 790 -11.80 8.77 30.98
CA MET A 790 -12.56 9.79 31.69
C MET A 790 -11.83 10.17 32.96
N ILE A 791 -11.83 11.46 33.31
CA ILE A 791 -11.16 11.99 34.50
C ILE A 791 -12.17 12.77 35.36
N CYS A 792 -12.18 12.47 36.66
CA CYS A 792 -13.03 13.09 37.65
C CYS A 792 -12.23 13.49 38.89
N GLY A 793 -12.59 14.62 39.50
CA GLY A 793 -12.29 14.92 40.89
C GLY A 793 -13.52 14.66 41.76
N SER A 794 -13.36 14.77 43.08
CA SER A 794 -14.49 14.70 44.03
C SER A 794 -15.58 15.72 43.66
N ASN A 795 -16.78 15.23 43.30
CA ASN A 795 -17.91 16.04 42.83
C ASN A 795 -17.60 16.92 41.61
N PHE A 796 -16.60 16.56 40.80
CA PHE A 796 -16.14 17.42 39.72
C PHE A 796 -15.79 16.63 38.47
N PHE A 797 -16.46 16.93 37.36
CA PHE A 797 -16.15 16.35 36.05
C PHE A 797 -15.11 17.20 35.30
N VAL A 798 -14.05 16.57 34.79
CA VAL A 798 -13.08 17.23 33.91
C VAL A 798 -13.45 16.93 32.47
N THR A 799 -13.75 17.96 31.68
CA THR A 799 -14.02 17.74 30.24
C THR A 799 -12.77 17.20 29.55
N PRO A 800 -12.89 16.32 28.53
CA PRO A 800 -11.73 15.80 27.80
C PRO A 800 -10.87 16.91 27.16
N SER A 801 -11.52 18.00 26.74
CA SER A 801 -10.84 19.16 26.17
C SER A 801 -10.02 19.94 27.20
N ASP A 802 -10.57 20.18 28.40
CA ASP A 802 -9.82 20.78 29.52
C ASP A 802 -8.68 19.85 29.97
N SER A 803 -8.94 18.54 30.04
CA SER A 803 -7.94 17.53 30.39
C SER A 803 -6.71 17.62 29.48
N LEU A 804 -6.92 17.65 28.16
CA LEU A 804 -5.84 17.84 27.18
C LEU A 804 -5.05 19.13 27.44
N ALA A 805 -5.75 20.25 27.65
CA ALA A 805 -5.12 21.56 27.87
C ALA A 805 -4.29 21.59 29.16
N ILE A 806 -4.79 20.99 30.24
CA ILE A 806 -4.12 20.93 31.54
C ILE A 806 -2.88 20.03 31.46
N ILE A 807 -2.98 18.88 30.79
CA ILE A 807 -1.82 18.01 30.55
C ILE A 807 -0.75 18.75 29.75
N ALA A 808 -1.12 19.48 28.69
CA ALA A 808 -0.19 20.28 27.90
C ALA A 808 0.49 21.40 28.72
N ASP A 809 -0.27 22.15 29.53
CA ASP A 809 0.28 23.25 30.37
C ASP A 809 1.24 22.74 31.45
N ASN A 810 1.06 21.49 31.90
CA ASN A 810 1.86 20.89 32.95
C ASN A 810 2.84 19.82 32.43
N ALA A 811 3.05 19.72 31.11
CA ALA A 811 3.89 18.69 30.50
C ALA A 811 5.33 18.66 31.07
N SER A 812 5.83 19.79 31.56
CA SER A 812 7.16 19.91 32.18
C SER A 812 7.36 19.09 33.46
N CYS A 813 6.28 18.63 34.12
CA CYS A 813 6.38 17.76 35.30
C CYS A 813 6.54 16.27 34.94
N ILE A 814 6.28 15.88 33.69
CA ILE A 814 6.38 14.50 33.22
C ILE A 814 7.81 14.26 32.70
N PRO A 815 8.56 13.28 33.23
CA PRO A 815 9.94 13.01 32.85
C PRO A 815 10.18 12.92 31.34
N PHE A 816 9.32 12.18 30.63
CA PHE A 816 9.41 12.00 29.17
C PHE A 816 9.56 13.32 28.39
N PHE A 817 8.71 14.31 28.69
CA PHE A 817 8.76 15.61 27.99
C PHE A 817 9.93 16.46 28.46
N LYS A 818 10.21 16.44 29.77
CA LYS A 818 11.31 17.21 30.36
C LYS A 818 12.67 16.77 29.80
N GLU A 819 12.92 15.48 29.69
CA GLU A 819 14.17 14.90 29.19
C GLU A 819 14.40 15.17 27.70
N GLN A 820 13.32 15.33 26.93
CA GLN A 820 13.36 15.68 25.51
C GLN A 820 13.44 17.19 25.23
N GLY A 821 13.68 18.00 26.26
CA GLY A 821 13.84 19.46 26.14
C GLY A 821 12.53 20.25 26.18
N GLY A 822 11.42 19.62 26.60
CA GLY A 822 10.10 20.22 26.72
C GLY A 822 9.16 19.88 25.56
N LEU A 823 7.88 20.19 25.76
CA LEU A 823 6.84 20.02 24.74
C LEU A 823 7.07 21.00 23.58
N LYS A 824 6.98 20.52 22.33
CA LYS A 824 7.16 21.37 21.14
C LYS A 824 5.85 21.70 20.44
N ALA A 825 4.93 20.74 20.44
CA ALA A 825 3.68 20.86 19.71
C ALA A 825 2.52 20.26 20.48
N VAL A 826 1.32 20.72 20.15
CA VAL A 826 0.05 20.14 20.55
C VAL A 826 -0.86 19.99 19.33
N ALA A 827 -1.70 18.96 19.34
CA ALA A 827 -2.71 18.79 18.31
C ALA A 827 -4.07 18.41 18.94
N ARG A 828 -5.15 18.84 18.31
CA ARG A 828 -6.49 18.40 18.66
C ARG A 828 -7.31 18.16 17.41
N SER A 829 -8.32 17.29 17.52
CA SER A 829 -9.30 17.21 16.45
C SER A 829 -10.16 18.48 16.43
N MET A 830 -10.61 18.86 15.25
CA MET A 830 -11.38 20.07 15.00
C MET A 830 -12.62 20.21 15.91
N PRO A 831 -13.39 19.14 16.21
CA PRO A 831 -14.52 19.22 17.13
C PRO A 831 -14.16 19.46 18.60
N THR A 832 -12.89 19.23 18.97
CA THR A 832 -12.40 19.43 20.33
C THR A 832 -12.31 20.91 20.66
N SER A 833 -12.66 21.29 21.90
CA SER A 833 -12.61 22.70 22.31
C SER A 833 -11.21 23.29 22.17
N GLY A 834 -11.16 24.60 21.91
CA GLY A 834 -9.95 25.40 21.79
C GLY A 834 -9.22 25.69 23.10
N ALA A 835 -9.54 25.00 24.20
CA ALA A 835 -8.85 25.18 25.49
C ALA A 835 -7.32 24.99 25.35
N VAL A 836 -6.88 23.96 24.61
CA VAL A 836 -5.45 23.71 24.37
C VAL A 836 -4.81 24.77 23.48
N ASP A 837 -5.58 25.46 22.64
CA ASP A 837 -5.10 26.52 21.75
C ASP A 837 -4.61 27.73 22.55
N LEU A 838 -5.30 28.02 23.67
CA LEU A 838 -4.92 29.08 24.60
C LEU A 838 -3.57 28.75 25.29
N VAL A 839 -3.39 27.48 25.67
CA VAL A 839 -2.13 26.98 26.24
C VAL A 839 -1.01 27.04 25.21
N ALA A 840 -1.27 26.59 23.98
CA ALA A 840 -0.30 26.60 22.89
C ALA A 840 0.17 28.03 22.59
N LYS A 841 -0.76 28.98 22.51
CA LYS A 841 -0.46 30.39 22.30
C LYS A 841 0.37 30.99 23.43
N ALA A 842 0.04 30.68 24.69
CA ALA A 842 0.74 31.21 25.85
C ALA A 842 2.17 30.66 26.02
N ASN A 843 2.39 29.40 25.62
CA ASN A 843 3.67 28.72 25.76
C ASN A 843 4.47 28.63 24.45
N ASN A 844 3.94 29.20 23.36
CA ASN A 844 4.55 29.19 22.01
C ASN A 844 4.80 27.76 21.47
N PHE A 845 3.83 26.87 21.66
CA PHE A 845 3.82 25.55 21.04
C PHE A 845 3.24 25.62 19.63
N ALA A 846 3.71 24.77 18.73
CA ALA A 846 3.01 24.55 17.47
C ALA A 846 1.63 23.93 17.76
N LEU A 847 0.58 24.42 17.09
CA LEU A 847 -0.79 23.97 17.28
C LEU A 847 -1.33 23.42 15.96
N PHE A 848 -1.92 22.23 16.01
CA PHE A 848 -2.57 21.61 14.86
C PHE A 848 -4.03 21.30 15.16
N GLU A 849 -4.94 21.88 14.38
CA GLU A 849 -6.35 21.51 14.33
C GLU A 849 -6.54 20.51 13.19
N THR A 850 -6.70 19.23 13.51
CA THR A 850 -6.79 18.14 12.53
C THR A 850 -8.23 17.66 12.38
N PRO A 851 -8.59 16.91 11.32
CA PRO A 851 -9.85 16.18 11.32
C PRO A 851 -9.87 15.11 12.41
N THR A 852 -11.05 14.57 12.71
CA THR A 852 -11.18 13.43 13.63
C THR A 852 -10.52 12.19 13.04
N GLY A 853 -9.73 11.49 13.86
CA GLY A 853 -9.02 10.28 13.46
C GLY A 853 -7.53 10.34 13.79
N TRP A 854 -7.06 9.38 14.57
CA TRP A 854 -5.70 9.37 15.11
C TRP A 854 -4.56 9.38 14.09
N LYS A 855 -4.84 8.93 12.85
CA LYS A 855 -3.87 8.92 11.74
C LYS A 855 -3.22 10.28 11.47
N TYR A 856 -3.97 11.38 11.59
CA TYR A 856 -3.44 12.74 11.36
C TYR A 856 -2.43 13.12 12.45
N PHE A 857 -2.65 12.69 13.70
CA PHE A 857 -1.66 12.85 14.75
C PHE A 857 -0.45 11.95 14.53
N GLY A 858 -0.66 10.71 14.05
CA GLY A 858 0.42 9.80 13.66
C GLY A 858 1.38 10.44 12.64
N ASN A 859 0.83 11.07 11.59
CA ASN A 859 1.62 11.83 10.62
C ASN A 859 2.49 12.91 11.28
N LEU A 860 1.90 13.72 12.17
CA LEU A 860 2.63 14.77 12.91
C LEU A 860 3.73 14.18 13.81
N MET A 861 3.48 13.04 14.46
CA MET A 861 4.47 12.33 15.28
C MET A 861 5.62 11.74 14.45
N ASP A 862 5.34 11.33 13.21
CA ASP A 862 6.31 10.71 12.30
C ASP A 862 6.94 11.70 11.31
N SER A 863 6.58 12.99 11.39
CA SER A 863 6.96 14.02 10.42
C SER A 863 8.47 14.07 10.14
N LYS A 864 9.31 13.91 11.17
CA LYS A 864 10.77 13.87 11.00
C LYS A 864 11.27 12.48 10.61
N ASP A 865 10.92 11.46 11.40
CA ASP A 865 11.57 10.14 11.33
C ASP A 865 11.18 9.35 10.08
N LEU A 866 9.94 9.50 9.59
CA LEU A 866 9.47 8.82 8.37
C LEU A 866 9.45 9.76 7.15
N PHE A 867 9.13 11.04 7.33
CA PHE A 867 8.91 11.96 6.22
C PHE A 867 10.02 13.01 6.01
N GLY A 868 11.02 13.07 6.90
CA GLY A 868 12.14 14.03 6.78
C GLY A 868 11.75 15.50 6.93
N GLY A 869 10.54 15.77 7.45
CA GLY A 869 9.96 17.09 7.67
C GLY A 869 10.35 17.71 9.01
N THR A 870 9.49 18.60 9.52
CA THR A 870 9.74 19.32 10.77
C THR A 870 9.55 18.39 11.97
N ASP A 871 10.47 18.46 12.93
CA ASP A 871 10.36 17.70 14.16
C ASP A 871 9.38 18.36 15.15
N PHE A 872 8.12 17.91 15.11
CA PHE A 872 7.07 18.33 16.04
C PHE A 872 7.09 17.57 17.36
N THR A 873 8.00 16.60 17.55
CA THR A 873 8.06 15.81 18.78
C THR A 873 9.01 16.42 19.82
N PRO A 874 8.68 16.42 21.13
CA PRO A 874 7.49 15.80 21.71
C PRO A 874 6.17 16.51 21.41
N LEU A 875 5.12 15.72 21.16
CA LEU A 875 3.77 16.14 20.78
C LEU A 875 2.76 15.50 21.75
N ILE A 876 1.83 16.31 22.25
CA ILE A 876 0.63 15.85 22.96
C ILE A 876 -0.59 16.09 22.08
N CYS A 877 -1.51 15.14 22.03
CA CYS A 877 -2.73 15.31 21.26
C CYS A 877 -3.94 14.68 21.92
N GLY A 878 -5.13 15.15 21.53
CA GLY A 878 -6.37 14.65 22.10
C GLY A 878 -7.62 14.95 21.26
N GLU A 879 -8.67 14.24 21.60
CA GLU A 879 -9.99 14.31 21.00
C GLU A 879 -11.05 14.44 22.10
N GLU A 880 -12.08 15.25 21.85
CA GLU A 880 -13.22 15.45 22.74
C GLU A 880 -13.92 14.16 23.17
N SER A 881 -13.82 13.11 22.35
CA SER A 881 -14.35 11.78 22.62
C SER A 881 -13.47 11.00 23.59
N PHE A 882 -13.03 11.63 24.68
CA PHE A 882 -12.26 11.00 25.78
C PHE A 882 -10.90 10.42 25.34
N GLY A 883 -10.35 10.86 24.21
CA GLY A 883 -9.10 10.36 23.66
C GLY A 883 -7.94 11.28 24.00
N THR A 884 -6.86 10.79 24.59
CA THR A 884 -5.65 11.59 24.82
C THR A 884 -4.41 10.71 24.68
N GLY A 885 -3.31 11.28 24.19
CA GLY A 885 -2.05 10.56 24.04
C GLY A 885 -0.89 11.47 23.64
N SER A 886 0.26 10.86 23.43
CA SER A 886 1.49 11.55 23.01
C SER A 886 2.34 10.66 22.12
N ASN A 887 3.47 11.17 21.64
CA ASN A 887 4.36 10.48 20.71
C ASN A 887 5.12 9.25 21.29
N HIS A 888 4.84 8.83 22.52
CA HIS A 888 5.38 7.59 23.12
C HIS A 888 4.92 6.33 22.37
N VAL A 889 3.67 6.33 21.91
CA VAL A 889 3.09 5.32 21.01
C VAL A 889 2.48 5.99 19.76
N ARG A 890 1.79 5.22 18.92
CA ARG A 890 1.03 5.71 17.75
C ARG A 890 -0.46 5.41 17.85
N GLU A 891 -0.94 5.23 19.07
CA GLU A 891 -2.36 5.12 19.44
C GLU A 891 -2.69 6.10 20.57
N LYS A 892 -3.98 6.27 20.85
CA LYS A 892 -4.40 6.92 22.10
C LYS A 892 -4.10 5.98 23.28
N ASP A 893 -3.94 6.53 24.47
CA ASP A 893 -3.63 5.73 25.65
C ASP A 893 -4.34 6.28 26.89
N GLY A 894 -5.36 5.54 27.35
CA GLY A 894 -6.14 5.91 28.51
C GLY A 894 -5.35 5.82 29.82
N MET A 895 -4.51 4.80 29.97
CA MET A 895 -3.66 4.64 31.16
C MET A 895 -2.63 5.76 31.25
N TRP A 896 -2.03 6.11 30.10
CA TRP A 896 -1.09 7.22 30.01
C TRP A 896 -1.72 8.55 30.46
N ALA A 897 -2.96 8.84 30.06
CA ALA A 897 -3.65 10.07 30.46
C ALA A 897 -3.94 10.10 31.97
N VAL A 898 -4.32 8.96 32.56
CA VAL A 898 -4.52 8.81 34.00
C VAL A 898 -3.20 9.04 34.76
N LEU A 899 -2.11 8.41 34.33
CA LEU A 899 -0.79 8.61 34.93
C LEU A 899 -0.27 10.04 34.74
N ALA A 900 -0.59 10.70 33.62
CA ALA A 900 -0.27 12.11 33.42
C ALA A 900 -0.98 13.00 34.45
N TRP A 901 -2.26 12.76 34.73
CA TRP A 901 -2.99 13.46 35.79
C TRP A 901 -2.42 13.19 37.17
N LEU A 902 -2.08 11.94 37.49
CA LEU A 902 -1.46 11.58 38.76
C LEU A 902 -0.08 12.23 38.91
N GLN A 903 0.72 12.31 37.84
CA GLN A 903 1.99 13.03 37.85
C GLN A 903 1.81 14.52 38.13
N ILE A 904 0.80 15.16 37.55
CA ILE A 904 0.47 16.57 37.79
C ILE A 904 0.05 16.75 39.25
N LEU A 905 -0.84 15.89 39.77
CA LEU A 905 -1.25 15.92 41.17
C LEU A 905 -0.07 15.71 42.11
N ALA A 906 0.84 14.79 41.80
CA ALA A 906 2.05 14.55 42.58
C ALA A 906 2.94 15.80 42.58
N ASP A 907 3.14 16.46 41.44
CA ASP A 907 3.91 17.71 41.35
C ASP A 907 3.29 18.85 42.17
N LYS A 908 1.96 19.01 42.14
CA LYS A 908 1.26 20.02 42.93
C LYS A 908 1.22 19.71 44.43
N ASN A 909 1.46 18.45 44.82
CA ASN A 909 1.32 17.96 46.19
C ASN A 909 2.61 17.37 46.79
N LYS A 910 3.78 17.75 46.27
CA LYS A 910 5.11 17.32 46.76
C LYS A 910 5.33 17.54 48.27
N ASP A 911 4.71 18.58 48.82
CA ASP A 911 4.79 18.90 50.23
C ASP A 911 3.61 18.28 50.97
N SER A 912 3.80 17.07 51.51
CA SER A 912 2.77 16.31 52.22
C SER A 912 2.26 16.98 53.51
N SER A 913 2.95 18.01 54.01
CA SER A 913 2.50 18.79 55.15
C SER A 913 1.40 19.81 54.82
N LYS A 914 1.17 20.09 53.54
CA LYS A 914 0.14 21.02 53.07
C LYS A 914 -1.16 20.28 52.73
N PRO A 915 -2.31 20.97 52.86
CA PRO A 915 -3.58 20.46 52.37
C PRO A 915 -3.49 20.06 50.90
N LEU A 916 -4.14 18.95 50.55
CA LEU A 916 -4.23 18.47 49.17
C LEU A 916 -4.77 19.54 48.22
N VAL A 917 -4.00 19.84 47.17
CA VAL A 917 -4.46 20.57 45.99
C VAL A 917 -5.28 19.59 45.14
N THR A 918 -6.57 19.85 45.01
CA THR A 918 -7.53 18.95 44.35
C THR A 918 -7.55 19.13 42.82
N VAL A 919 -8.12 18.15 42.11
CA VAL A 919 -8.39 18.24 40.67
C VAL A 919 -9.17 19.50 40.32
N GLN A 920 -10.25 19.79 41.05
CA GLN A 920 -11.06 20.99 40.83
C GLN A 920 -10.22 22.26 40.97
N GLN A 921 -9.35 22.36 41.98
CA GLN A 921 -8.50 23.53 42.16
C GLN A 921 -7.49 23.71 41.03
N ILE A 922 -6.96 22.61 40.47
CA ILE A 922 -6.07 22.66 39.30
C ILE A 922 -6.83 23.16 38.08
N VAL A 923 -8.04 22.67 37.85
CA VAL A 923 -8.89 23.08 36.72
C VAL A 923 -9.33 24.54 36.86
N GLU A 924 -9.76 24.95 38.05
CA GLU A 924 -10.11 26.36 38.32
C GLU A 924 -8.90 27.28 38.16
N ALA A 925 -7.71 26.87 38.60
CA ALA A 925 -6.48 27.63 38.39
C ALA A 925 -6.12 27.75 36.89
N HIS A 926 -6.39 26.70 36.10
CA HIS A 926 -6.26 26.74 34.65
C HIS A 926 -7.22 27.76 34.03
N TRP A 927 -8.50 27.73 34.43
CA TRP A 927 -9.50 28.71 33.97
C TRP A 927 -9.17 30.13 34.41
N ASP A 928 -8.64 30.33 35.62
CA ASP A 928 -8.18 31.64 36.09
C ASP A 928 -6.99 32.17 35.28
N LYS A 929 -6.16 31.28 34.73
CA LYS A 929 -4.99 31.64 33.92
C LYS A 929 -5.36 31.95 32.47
N TYR A 930 -6.22 31.13 31.86
CA TYR A 930 -6.47 31.15 30.42
C TYR A 930 -7.87 31.62 30.02
N GLY A 931 -8.81 31.73 30.96
CA GLY A 931 -10.24 31.75 30.65
C GLY A 931 -10.79 30.32 30.57
N ARG A 932 -12.11 30.20 30.44
CA ARG A 932 -12.78 28.90 30.33
C ARG A 932 -13.43 28.73 28.96
N ASN A 933 -13.17 27.61 28.32
CA ASN A 933 -13.93 27.16 27.18
C ASN A 933 -15.03 26.22 27.67
N TYR A 934 -16.21 26.77 27.93
CA TYR A 934 -17.39 25.94 28.17
C TYR A 934 -17.61 25.07 26.94
N TYR A 935 -17.91 23.78 27.14
CA TYR A 935 -18.06 22.82 26.07
C TYR A 935 -19.21 21.86 26.35
N CYS A 936 -19.97 21.50 25.30
CA CYS A 936 -20.85 20.34 25.32
C CYS A 936 -21.01 19.74 23.92
N ARG A 937 -21.33 18.45 23.86
CA ARG A 937 -21.65 17.73 22.61
C ARG A 937 -23.04 17.13 22.69
N TYR A 938 -23.84 17.35 21.66
CA TYR A 938 -25.19 16.82 21.50
C TYR A 938 -25.18 15.83 20.34
N ASP A 939 -25.49 14.56 20.63
CA ASP A 939 -25.58 13.51 19.63
C ASP A 939 -27.04 13.15 19.37
N TYR A 940 -27.46 13.25 18.12
CA TYR A 940 -28.79 12.84 17.65
C TYR A 940 -28.62 11.54 16.85
N GLU A 941 -28.81 10.42 17.53
CA GLU A 941 -28.56 9.09 16.97
C GLU A 941 -29.76 8.53 16.22
N GLY A 942 -29.51 7.61 15.29
CA GLY A 942 -30.57 6.88 14.58
C GLY A 942 -31.37 7.74 13.60
N VAL A 943 -30.82 8.88 13.15
CA VAL A 943 -31.49 9.75 12.18
C VAL A 943 -31.43 9.19 10.76
N ASP A 944 -32.44 9.51 9.96
CA ASP A 944 -32.44 9.16 8.54
C ASP A 944 -31.27 9.84 7.82
N LYS A 945 -30.44 9.04 7.14
CA LYS A 945 -29.19 9.50 6.53
C LYS A 945 -29.43 10.53 5.42
N PRO A 946 -30.32 10.31 4.44
CA PRO A 946 -30.70 11.33 3.46
C PRO A 946 -31.13 12.66 4.09
N SER A 947 -32.00 12.64 5.11
CA SER A 947 -32.42 13.86 5.81
C SER A 947 -31.26 14.58 6.49
N ALA A 948 -30.37 13.85 7.15
CA ALA A 948 -29.22 14.42 7.83
C ALA A 948 -28.20 15.03 6.84
N VAL A 949 -28.02 14.41 5.67
CA VAL A 949 -27.21 14.97 4.57
C VAL A 949 -27.83 16.27 4.07
N ALA A 950 -29.14 16.29 3.81
CA ALA A 950 -29.84 17.49 3.36
C ALA A 950 -29.72 18.66 4.35
N MET A 951 -29.73 18.38 5.66
CA MET A 951 -29.50 19.37 6.72
C MET A 951 -28.10 20.00 6.61
N VAL A 952 -27.07 19.17 6.43
CA VAL A 952 -25.67 19.63 6.28
C VAL A 952 -25.49 20.41 4.98
N ASP A 953 -26.09 19.97 3.88
CA ASP A 953 -26.05 20.66 2.59
C ASP A 953 -26.73 22.05 2.69
N ASN A 954 -27.85 22.15 3.39
CA ASN A 954 -28.54 23.42 3.64
C ASN A 954 -27.67 24.41 4.45
N MET A 955 -27.02 23.95 5.52
CA MET A 955 -26.07 24.78 6.27
C MET A 955 -24.89 25.23 5.40
N SER A 956 -24.32 24.30 4.63
CA SER A 956 -23.19 24.56 3.75
C SER A 956 -23.52 25.62 2.70
N ALA A 957 -24.71 25.52 2.08
CA ALA A 957 -25.18 26.48 1.08
C ALA A 957 -25.39 27.90 1.65
N LYS A 958 -25.74 28.03 2.93
CA LYS A 958 -25.97 29.31 3.60
C LYS A 958 -24.71 29.91 4.23
N SER A 959 -23.65 29.13 4.41
CA SER A 959 -22.47 29.49 5.21
C SER A 959 -21.88 30.84 4.85
N ALA A 960 -21.57 31.07 3.56
CA ALA A 960 -20.96 32.33 3.11
C ALA A 960 -21.84 33.57 3.38
N ALA A 961 -23.16 33.43 3.34
CA ALA A 961 -24.09 34.53 3.59
C ALA A 961 -24.25 34.87 5.08
N LEU A 962 -23.87 33.95 5.98
CA LEU A 962 -24.00 34.11 7.43
C LEU A 962 -22.83 34.90 8.04
N VAL A 963 -21.70 35.03 7.33
CA VAL A 963 -20.54 35.79 7.81
C VAL A 963 -20.91 37.26 8.04
N GLY A 964 -20.57 37.78 9.22
CA GLY A 964 -20.89 39.13 9.68
C GLY A 964 -22.32 39.30 10.22
N GLN A 965 -23.18 38.28 10.16
CA GLN A 965 -24.50 38.35 10.77
C GLN A 965 -24.42 38.20 12.29
N THR A 966 -25.33 38.88 12.99
CA THR A 966 -25.42 38.87 14.45
C THR A 966 -26.73 38.22 14.90
N PHE A 967 -26.62 37.27 15.82
CA PHE A 967 -27.72 36.53 16.42
C PHE A 967 -27.60 36.60 17.95
N GLY A 968 -28.48 37.36 18.58
CA GLY A 968 -28.38 37.62 20.02
C GLY A 968 -27.05 38.30 20.35
N SER A 969 -26.25 37.68 21.22
CA SER A 969 -24.91 38.14 21.60
C SER A 969 -23.78 37.69 20.67
N TYR A 970 -24.04 36.84 19.67
CA TYR A 970 -23.01 36.26 18.81
C TYR A 970 -22.98 36.86 17.41
N THR A 971 -21.78 37.23 16.95
CA THR A 971 -21.52 37.63 15.57
C THR A 971 -20.64 36.58 14.89
N ILE A 972 -21.09 36.04 13.75
CA ILE A 972 -20.38 34.99 13.01
C ILE A 972 -19.20 35.60 12.26
N ALA A 973 -17.97 35.27 12.66
CA ALA A 973 -16.74 35.69 12.00
C ALA A 973 -16.37 34.79 10.82
N VAL A 974 -16.56 33.47 10.97
CA VAL A 974 -16.27 32.47 9.93
C VAL A 974 -17.41 31.46 9.87
N ALA A 975 -17.82 31.11 8.65
CA ALA A 975 -18.74 30.02 8.40
C ALA A 975 -18.20 29.21 7.21
N ASP A 976 -17.69 28.00 7.48
CA ASP A 976 -17.01 27.19 6.49
C ASP A 976 -17.33 25.69 6.62
N ILE A 977 -16.88 24.94 5.62
CA ILE A 977 -16.84 23.49 5.64
C ILE A 977 -15.37 23.13 5.83
N PHE A 978 -15.03 22.52 6.97
CA PHE A 978 -13.66 22.26 7.35
C PHE A 978 -12.96 21.38 6.29
N GLU A 979 -11.86 21.92 5.76
CA GLU A 979 -10.91 21.25 4.89
C GLU A 979 -9.55 21.30 5.60
N TYR A 980 -8.86 20.16 5.61
CA TYR A 980 -7.53 20.03 6.19
C TYR A 980 -6.56 19.55 5.11
N VAL A 981 -5.44 20.25 5.00
CA VAL A 981 -4.28 19.81 4.20
C VAL A 981 -3.23 19.33 5.19
N ASP A 982 -2.92 18.04 5.14
CA ASP A 982 -1.94 17.45 6.03
C ASP A 982 -0.54 18.01 5.71
N PRO A 983 0.15 18.62 6.70
CA PRO A 983 1.42 19.28 6.47
C PRO A 983 2.59 18.29 6.25
N VAL A 984 2.36 16.99 6.42
CA VAL A 984 3.37 15.95 6.35
C VAL A 984 3.31 15.21 5.02
N ASP A 985 2.12 14.72 4.64
CA ASP A 985 1.95 13.92 3.41
C ASP A 985 1.22 14.66 2.27
N GLY A 986 0.71 15.87 2.53
CA GLY A 986 0.01 16.70 1.55
C GLY A 986 -1.40 16.22 1.19
N SER A 987 -1.92 15.20 1.89
CA SER A 987 -3.28 14.70 1.70
C SER A 987 -4.32 15.76 2.08
N ILE A 988 -5.47 15.74 1.40
CA ILE A 988 -6.53 16.73 1.59
C ILE A 988 -7.80 16.03 2.07
N ALA A 989 -8.20 16.32 3.31
CA ALA A 989 -9.44 15.84 3.89
C ALA A 989 -10.52 16.94 3.81
N LYS A 990 -11.49 16.77 2.92
CA LYS A 990 -12.61 17.71 2.70
C LYS A 990 -13.85 17.29 3.48
N ASN A 991 -14.80 18.23 3.62
CA ASN A 991 -16.14 17.95 4.17
C ASN A 991 -16.12 17.36 5.59
N GLN A 992 -15.17 17.82 6.43
CA GLN A 992 -14.93 17.22 7.75
C GLN A 992 -15.87 17.73 8.85
N GLY A 993 -16.65 18.77 8.55
CA GLY A 993 -17.70 19.33 9.40
C GLY A 993 -18.02 20.78 9.02
N VAL A 994 -19.24 21.23 9.28
CA VAL A 994 -19.62 22.64 9.12
C VAL A 994 -19.24 23.38 10.39
N ARG A 995 -18.58 24.54 10.28
CA ARG A 995 -18.16 25.35 11.44
C ARG A 995 -18.76 26.74 11.35
N PHE A 996 -19.26 27.24 12.47
CA PHE A 996 -19.62 28.63 12.68
C PHE A 996 -18.76 29.16 13.83
N LEU A 997 -17.80 30.02 13.52
CA LEU A 997 -16.85 30.60 14.48
C LEU A 997 -17.26 32.04 14.75
N MET A 998 -17.38 32.40 16.02
CA MET A 998 -17.86 33.71 16.47
C MET A 998 -16.68 34.66 16.77
N GLU A 999 -16.92 35.98 16.73
CA GLU A 999 -15.88 36.99 17.01
C GLU A 999 -15.33 36.94 18.45
N ASP A 1000 -16.14 36.47 19.41
CA ASP A 1000 -15.77 36.35 20.83
C ASP A 1000 -14.95 35.07 21.13
N GLY A 1001 -14.72 34.22 20.13
CA GLY A 1001 -14.04 32.93 20.27
C GLY A 1001 -14.99 31.74 20.51
N SER A 1002 -16.29 31.97 20.62
CA SER A 1002 -17.30 30.90 20.68
C SER A 1002 -17.45 30.17 19.34
N ARG A 1003 -17.87 28.90 19.35
CA ARG A 1003 -17.92 28.05 18.15
C ARG A 1003 -19.11 27.09 18.17
N ILE A 1004 -19.69 26.85 17.00
CA ILE A 1004 -20.69 25.80 16.75
C ILE A 1004 -20.16 24.93 15.61
N ILE A 1005 -20.14 23.61 15.80
CA ILE A 1005 -19.65 22.66 14.80
C ILE A 1005 -20.71 21.57 14.59
N PHE A 1006 -20.95 21.21 13.33
CA PHE A 1006 -21.80 20.08 12.96
C PHE A 1006 -21.01 19.02 12.20
N ARG A 1007 -21.14 17.76 12.62
CA ARG A 1007 -20.60 16.62 11.88
C ARG A 1007 -21.64 15.53 11.73
N LEU A 1008 -21.58 14.84 10.60
CA LEU A 1008 -22.35 13.64 10.35
C LEU A 1008 -21.44 12.42 10.52
N SER A 1009 -21.79 11.53 11.44
CA SER A 1009 -21.18 10.20 11.56
C SER A 1009 -22.19 9.14 11.13
N GLY A 1010 -21.74 8.03 10.53
CA GLY A 1010 -22.64 6.96 10.14
C GLY A 1010 -22.00 5.59 10.28
N THR A 1011 -22.76 4.65 10.81
CA THR A 1011 -22.42 3.23 10.88
C THR A 1011 -23.33 2.50 9.90
N ALA A 1012 -22.77 1.64 9.05
CA ALA A 1012 -23.57 0.91 8.07
C ALA A 1012 -24.54 -0.05 8.77
N GLY A 1013 -25.84 0.30 8.76
CA GLY A 1013 -26.93 -0.54 9.26
C GLY A 1013 -27.84 0.08 10.33
N SER A 1014 -27.43 1.17 11.00
CA SER A 1014 -28.14 1.74 12.17
C SER A 1014 -28.60 3.21 12.01
N GLY A 1015 -28.59 3.75 10.79
CA GLY A 1015 -28.88 5.18 10.53
C GLY A 1015 -27.63 6.06 10.57
N ALA A 1016 -27.81 7.37 10.64
CA ALA A 1016 -26.73 8.33 10.87
C ALA A 1016 -26.85 8.95 12.27
N THR A 1017 -25.76 9.56 12.74
CA THR A 1017 -25.74 10.37 13.96
C THR A 1017 -25.29 11.77 13.58
N VAL A 1018 -26.13 12.76 13.87
CA VAL A 1018 -25.77 14.18 13.79
C VAL A 1018 -25.10 14.56 15.11
N ARG A 1019 -23.85 14.99 15.04
CA ARG A 1019 -23.09 15.49 16.19
C ARG A 1019 -23.01 17.00 16.12
N MET A 1020 -23.53 17.66 17.15
CA MET A 1020 -23.50 19.11 17.34
C MET A 1020 -22.55 19.43 18.51
N TYR A 1021 -21.46 20.13 18.23
CA TYR A 1021 -20.48 20.52 19.23
C TYR A 1021 -20.61 22.02 19.48
N LEU A 1022 -20.65 22.41 20.75
CA LEU A 1022 -20.90 23.76 21.19
C LEU A 1022 -19.80 24.21 22.13
N GLU A 1023 -19.23 25.37 21.85
CA GLU A 1023 -18.18 25.96 22.66
C GLU A 1023 -18.43 27.45 22.89
N LYS A 1024 -18.33 27.88 24.14
CA LYS A 1024 -18.35 29.29 24.51
C LYS A 1024 -17.09 29.64 25.29
N TYR A 1025 -16.34 30.61 24.79
CA TYR A 1025 -15.18 31.14 25.48
C TYR A 1025 -15.59 32.25 26.46
N GLU A 1026 -15.14 32.14 27.71
CA GLU A 1026 -15.37 33.14 28.76
C GLU A 1026 -14.04 33.60 29.34
N ALA A 1027 -13.69 34.85 29.07
CA ALA A 1027 -12.47 35.49 29.55
C ALA A 1027 -12.65 36.15 30.93
N ASP A 1028 -13.89 36.46 31.34
CA ASP A 1028 -14.18 37.05 32.64
C ASP A 1028 -14.10 35.97 33.73
N LYS A 1029 -13.04 36.03 34.53
CA LYS A 1029 -12.76 35.10 35.62
C LYS A 1029 -13.88 35.02 36.66
N THR A 1030 -14.71 36.05 36.77
CA THR A 1030 -15.86 36.03 37.70
C THR A 1030 -17.01 35.14 37.19
N LYS A 1031 -16.98 34.75 35.92
CA LYS A 1031 -18.01 33.96 35.23
C LYS A 1031 -17.54 32.56 34.84
N THR A 1032 -16.28 32.19 35.05
CA THR A 1032 -15.73 30.88 34.68
C THR A 1032 -16.26 29.72 35.54
N LYS A 1033 -16.93 30.01 36.67
CA LYS A 1033 -17.48 28.99 37.59
C LYS A 1033 -18.99 28.77 37.45
N GLN A 1034 -19.61 29.30 36.40
CA GLN A 1034 -21.03 29.11 36.15
C GLN A 1034 -21.31 27.68 35.67
N ASN A 1035 -22.58 27.27 35.75
CA ASN A 1035 -23.03 25.99 35.24
C ASN A 1035 -22.99 26.00 33.71
N THR A 1036 -22.36 24.98 33.10
CA THR A 1036 -22.22 24.89 31.64
C THR A 1036 -23.58 24.90 30.91
N ALA A 1037 -24.60 24.22 31.45
CA ALA A 1037 -25.90 24.13 30.79
C ALA A 1037 -26.59 25.51 30.73
N ASP A 1038 -26.49 26.31 31.80
CA ASP A 1038 -27.07 27.65 31.87
C ASP A 1038 -26.35 28.62 30.91
N VAL A 1039 -25.03 28.47 30.79
CA VAL A 1039 -24.18 29.33 29.93
C VAL A 1039 -24.38 29.03 28.44
N MET A 1040 -24.73 27.80 28.10
CA MET A 1040 -24.83 27.30 26.73
C MET A 1040 -26.19 27.54 26.06
N ASP A 1041 -27.25 27.85 26.81
CA ASP A 1041 -28.63 27.87 26.28
C ASP A 1041 -28.79 28.76 25.03
N GLU A 1042 -28.28 29.99 25.07
CA GLU A 1042 -28.35 30.90 23.90
C GLU A 1042 -27.61 30.32 22.67
N LEU A 1043 -26.46 29.67 22.88
CA LEU A 1043 -25.67 29.08 21.80
C LEU A 1043 -26.33 27.81 21.24
N VAL A 1044 -26.98 27.01 22.09
CA VAL A 1044 -27.80 25.85 21.68
C VAL A 1044 -28.95 26.31 20.80
N GLN A 1045 -29.69 27.36 21.20
CA GLN A 1045 -30.80 27.88 20.39
C GLN A 1045 -30.32 28.41 19.04
N LEU A 1046 -29.18 29.11 19.02
CA LEU A 1046 -28.55 29.54 17.77
C LEU A 1046 -28.18 28.35 16.88
N ALA A 1047 -27.57 27.31 17.43
CA ALA A 1047 -27.19 26.13 16.67
C ALA A 1047 -28.40 25.41 16.05
N LEU A 1048 -29.50 25.27 16.81
CA LEU A 1048 -30.76 24.71 16.30
C LEU A 1048 -31.38 25.59 15.20
N GLN A 1049 -31.29 26.91 15.34
CA GLN A 1049 -31.75 27.85 14.32
C GLN A 1049 -30.93 27.76 13.03
N LEU A 1050 -29.59 27.68 13.13
CA LEU A 1050 -28.70 27.61 11.97
C LEU A 1050 -28.84 26.29 11.20
N SER A 1051 -29.02 25.20 11.93
CA SER A 1051 -29.11 23.85 11.35
C SER A 1051 -30.50 23.48 10.84
N GLU A 1052 -31.56 24.10 11.39
CA GLU A 1052 -32.94 23.67 11.18
C GLU A 1052 -33.13 22.18 11.52
N LEU A 1053 -32.38 21.68 12.52
CA LEU A 1053 -32.24 20.25 12.80
C LEU A 1053 -33.57 19.53 12.98
N GLU A 1054 -34.49 20.10 13.77
CA GLU A 1054 -35.82 19.52 13.99
C GLU A 1054 -36.62 19.44 12.68
N ALA A 1055 -36.52 20.44 11.80
CA ALA A 1055 -37.25 20.47 10.54
C ALA A 1055 -36.77 19.39 9.55
N PHE A 1056 -35.46 19.12 9.51
CA PHE A 1056 -34.90 18.08 8.64
C PHE A 1056 -35.02 16.66 9.22
N THR A 1057 -34.76 16.50 10.53
CA THR A 1057 -34.59 15.19 11.15
C THR A 1057 -35.80 14.73 11.97
N GLY A 1058 -36.71 15.65 12.32
CA GLY A 1058 -37.81 15.39 13.26
C GLY A 1058 -37.37 15.23 14.72
N CYS A 1059 -36.08 15.30 15.02
CA CYS A 1059 -35.55 15.10 16.37
C CYS A 1059 -35.66 16.40 17.19
N LYS A 1060 -36.32 16.30 18.35
CA LYS A 1060 -36.57 17.45 19.25
C LYS A 1060 -35.56 17.57 20.39
N SER A 1061 -34.87 16.48 20.69
CA SER A 1061 -33.90 16.40 21.79
C SER A 1061 -32.75 15.47 21.39
N PRO A 1062 -31.53 15.72 21.88
CA PRO A 1062 -30.41 14.81 21.66
C PRO A 1062 -30.64 13.48 22.38
N THR A 1063 -30.05 12.42 21.83
CA THR A 1063 -29.97 11.08 22.45
C THR A 1063 -28.94 11.07 23.58
N VAL A 1064 -27.79 11.71 23.36
CA VAL A 1064 -26.69 11.80 24.33
C VAL A 1064 -26.22 13.25 24.44
N ILE A 1065 -25.93 13.67 25.67
CA ILE A 1065 -25.26 14.94 25.97
C ILE A 1065 -23.96 14.61 26.71
N THR A 1066 -22.84 15.13 26.20
CA THR A 1066 -21.51 15.01 26.82
C THR A 1066 -21.00 16.37 27.27
#